data_AF-A0A8D1XGL9-F1
#
_entry.id   AF-A0A8D1XGL9-F1
#
_cell.length_a   1.000
_cell.length_b   1.000
_cell.length_c   1.000
_cell.angle_alpha   90.00
_cell.angle_beta   90.00
_cell.angle_gamma   90.00
#
_symmetry.space_group_name_H-M   'P 1'
#
loop_
_entity.id
_entity.type
_entity.pdbx_description
1 polymer ?
#
loop_
_entity_poly.entity_id
_entity_poly.type
_entity_poly.pdbx_seq_one_letter_code
_entity_poly.pdbx_strand_id
1 'polypeptide(L)'
;QRLNKTRDKPSKNSREKNSGSKCVISMHSRTTTIIQDPKNPEHTKTFIFDLAYWSHNGFQKDKDGVFISVDPSSKFAGQRDVFHDLGRGILDSAWHGYNATLLAYGQTGSGKSYSMIGFGANKGIIPNVCEELFRAIESQDKNREYQVTFSMLEIYNEQVRDLLSRTKKPGGLKVREDQQLGFYVDGLRSVPCDNYAQIERLMEQGTKIRTTASTTMNASSSRSHMVITIQFKQVFLDRALTKQSSINLVDLAGSERQKSSGSEGDRLREGSRVNLSLTNLGNVISALADAALGKKVLHIPYRASVLTKLLQSALGGNSRTTLIAAISPADICYEETLSTLRYAERAKKIRNKAVVNTSTLVRESRAENSKLLLGCGNSRIAELPACLLVEPTAQLSWAHQLEQARQEWQQHYAAIAQERRLVRTVPHLLNVNEDPQLTGVLKHFIQAGSCDAGQAASNAIILQGLGISDKHASFTNSDGKVMVTPHGKCKVIVNGVPITTKTKLRHLDRIILGSNSAYLYIGFPSERGSEDLSRFDYDFFQLERAAAEGVSVDKLGALHGGDVKADPSVLAVFQDYVKLMPLVAEANQMSEELGKGLKMELKVKNLASSDSRGYDLQKEVTVKVTNRQTHQVWIWSKAKFINRKFLMEEFYQRFLDGEDSHVAQEDDPFWDPVEVIHLGSAHIWLQSLAYCMKFEDQVEFLNCDGLEEAVLHIHMVPCSPTGQWVSPSQPCLVLGLSN
;
A
#
# COMPACT_ATOMS: atom_id res chain seq x y z
N GLN A 1 -20.45 2.95 -6.36
CA GLN A 1 -19.92 2.42 -5.08
C GLN A 1 -19.84 0.90 -5.15
N ARG A 2 -18.75 0.28 -4.66
CA ARG A 2 -18.58 -1.18 -4.70
C ARG A 2 -18.16 -1.74 -3.35
N LEU A 3 -18.91 -2.70 -2.82
CA LEU A 3 -18.56 -3.41 -1.58
C LEU A 3 -17.83 -4.70 -1.94
N ASN A 4 -16.51 -4.65 -1.96
CA ASN A 4 -15.68 -5.72 -2.52
C ASN A 4 -15.14 -6.67 -1.46
N LYS A 5 -15.87 -7.74 -1.12
CA LYS A 5 -15.33 -8.82 -0.29
C LYS A 5 -15.89 -10.19 -0.61
N THR A 6 -15.34 -10.85 -1.62
CA THR A 6 -15.55 -12.29 -1.77
C THR A 6 -14.93 -13.01 -0.56
N ARG A 7 -15.72 -13.87 0.10
CA ARG A 7 -15.36 -14.69 1.28
C ARG A 7 -14.09 -15.54 1.11
N ASP A 8 -13.56 -15.66 -0.10
CA ASP A 8 -12.41 -16.50 -0.48
C ASP A 8 -11.14 -15.70 -0.85
N LYS A 9 -11.02 -14.42 -0.48
CA LYS A 9 -9.76 -13.67 -0.63
C LYS A 9 -8.74 -14.13 0.46
N PRO A 10 -7.53 -14.59 0.09
CA PRO A 10 -6.62 -15.28 1.03
C PRO A 10 -6.17 -14.45 2.24
N SER A 11 -5.72 -13.20 2.10
CA SER A 11 -5.02 -12.54 3.21
C SER A 11 -5.85 -11.59 4.09
N LYS A 12 -6.60 -10.65 3.51
CA LYS A 12 -7.23 -9.57 4.31
C LYS A 12 -8.58 -9.91 4.97
N ASN A 13 -9.17 -11.07 4.63
CA ASN A 13 -10.47 -11.51 5.16
C ASN A 13 -10.35 -12.32 6.46
N SER A 14 -9.18 -12.93 6.69
CA SER A 14 -8.88 -13.69 7.91
C SER A 14 -8.97 -12.81 9.14
N ARG A 15 -8.54 -11.54 9.05
CA ARG A 15 -8.63 -10.57 10.15
C ARG A 15 -10.04 -10.42 10.70
N GLU A 16 -10.99 -10.12 9.83
CA GLU A 16 -12.41 -9.83 10.18
C GLU A 16 -13.17 -11.07 10.63
N LYS A 17 -12.87 -12.22 9.99
CA LYS A 17 -13.42 -13.52 10.43
C LYS A 17 -12.91 -13.89 11.81
N ASN A 18 -11.60 -13.79 12.02
CA ASN A 18 -10.95 -14.16 13.27
C ASN A 18 -11.24 -13.17 14.40
N SER A 19 -11.55 -11.90 14.09
CA SER A 19 -12.01 -10.91 15.07
C SER A 19 -13.50 -10.97 15.39
N GLY A 20 -14.27 -11.86 14.75
CA GLY A 20 -15.72 -11.96 14.95
C GLY A 20 -16.52 -10.73 14.50
N SER A 21 -15.99 -9.97 13.53
CA SER A 21 -16.57 -8.69 13.10
C SER A 21 -17.97 -8.82 12.53
N LYS A 22 -18.86 -7.90 12.91
CA LYS A 22 -20.23 -7.82 12.41
C LYS A 22 -20.31 -6.98 11.14
N CYS A 23 -21.27 -7.30 10.28
CA CYS A 23 -21.56 -6.51 9.09
C CYS A 23 -22.38 -5.28 9.46
N VAL A 24 -21.87 -4.07 9.19
CA VAL A 24 -22.53 -2.78 9.48
C VAL A 24 -23.09 -2.09 8.24
N ILE A 25 -22.97 -2.72 7.06
CA ILE A 25 -23.45 -2.18 5.79
C ILE A 25 -24.65 -3.00 5.30
N SER A 26 -25.65 -2.30 4.77
CA SER A 26 -26.74 -2.89 4.01
C SER A 26 -26.98 -2.11 2.71
N MET A 27 -27.22 -2.84 1.62
CA MET A 27 -27.59 -2.28 0.31
C MET A 27 -28.97 -2.82 -0.07
N HIS A 28 -29.96 -1.94 -0.02
CA HIS A 28 -31.37 -2.28 -0.25
C HIS A 28 -31.77 -2.16 -1.72
N SER A 29 -31.07 -1.30 -2.47
CA SER A 29 -31.26 -1.06 -3.90
C SER A 29 -29.91 -0.98 -4.61
N ARG A 30 -29.92 -0.88 -5.95
CA ARG A 30 -28.71 -0.62 -6.76
C ARG A 30 -28.15 0.80 -6.61
N THR A 31 -28.69 1.63 -5.71
CA THR A 31 -28.27 3.05 -5.53
C THR A 31 -28.08 3.44 -4.08
N THR A 32 -28.74 2.76 -3.14
CA THR A 32 -28.81 3.14 -1.73
C THR A 32 -27.94 2.23 -0.87
N THR A 33 -27.04 2.85 -0.10
CA THR A 33 -26.21 2.18 0.90
C THR A 33 -26.49 2.76 2.28
N ILE A 34 -26.75 1.89 3.24
CA ILE A 34 -26.97 2.25 4.64
C ILE A 34 -25.81 1.71 5.47
N ILE A 35 -25.29 2.55 6.35
CA ILE A 35 -24.29 2.18 7.36
C ILE A 35 -24.89 2.37 8.75
N GLN A 36 -24.70 1.38 9.61
CA GLN A 36 -25.17 1.39 10.99
C GLN A 36 -23.99 1.59 11.95
N ASP A 37 -24.14 2.47 12.93
CA ASP A 37 -23.09 2.69 13.93
C ASP A 37 -23.00 1.49 14.89
N PRO A 38 -21.85 0.80 14.98
CA PRO A 38 -21.70 -0.35 15.87
C PRO A 38 -21.77 0.04 17.35
N LYS A 39 -21.50 1.30 17.71
CA LYS A 39 -21.59 1.80 19.10
C LYS A 39 -22.98 2.32 19.45
N ASN A 40 -23.77 2.72 18.45
CA ASN A 40 -25.13 3.19 18.64
C ASN A 40 -26.04 2.65 17.52
N PRO A 41 -26.62 1.45 17.69
CA PRO A 41 -27.39 0.79 16.65
C PRO A 41 -28.60 1.57 16.12
N GLU A 42 -29.14 2.52 16.90
CA GLU A 42 -30.24 3.40 16.48
C GLU A 42 -29.78 4.46 15.46
N HIS A 43 -28.49 4.77 15.46
CA HIS A 43 -27.90 5.75 14.57
C HIS A 43 -27.48 5.10 13.24
N THR A 44 -28.34 5.26 12.23
CA THR A 44 -28.09 4.82 10.86
C THR A 44 -27.90 6.01 9.93
N LYS A 45 -27.03 5.84 8.92
CA LYS A 45 -26.82 6.85 7.88
C LYS A 45 -27.04 6.24 6.51
N THR A 46 -27.80 6.95 5.69
CA THR A 46 -28.15 6.54 4.32
C THR A 46 -27.43 7.41 3.31
N PHE A 47 -26.80 6.77 2.32
CA PHE A 47 -26.12 7.42 1.21
C PHE A 47 -26.72 6.95 -0.12
N ILE A 48 -26.84 7.87 -1.09
CA ILE A 48 -27.42 7.60 -2.41
C ILE A 48 -26.41 7.92 -3.51
N PHE A 49 -26.00 6.89 -4.23
CA PHE A 49 -25.05 6.97 -5.35
C PHE A 49 -25.72 6.57 -6.66
N ASP A 50 -25.01 6.79 -7.76
CA ASP A 50 -25.52 6.42 -9.10
C ASP A 50 -25.64 4.91 -9.24
N LEU A 51 -24.68 4.16 -8.65
CA LEU A 51 -24.66 2.71 -8.61
C LEU A 51 -24.07 2.19 -7.28
N ALA A 52 -24.58 1.08 -6.79
CA ALA A 52 -24.15 0.37 -5.58
C ALA A 52 -24.07 -1.14 -5.86
N TYR A 53 -22.89 -1.72 -5.66
CA TYR A 53 -22.61 -3.14 -5.91
C TYR A 53 -22.31 -3.87 -4.59
N TRP A 54 -22.96 -5.00 -4.38
CA TRP A 54 -22.73 -5.86 -3.24
C TRP A 54 -21.91 -7.09 -3.63
N SER A 55 -20.73 -7.28 -3.08
CA SER A 55 -19.87 -8.45 -3.40
C SER A 55 -19.41 -9.22 -2.14
N HIS A 56 -20.13 -9.09 -1.02
CA HIS A 56 -19.74 -9.71 0.26
C HIS A 56 -20.04 -11.21 0.36
N ASN A 57 -21.24 -11.61 -0.08
CA ASN A 57 -21.78 -12.95 0.04
C ASN A 57 -22.70 -13.26 -1.15
N GLY A 58 -23.29 -14.47 -1.17
CA GLY A 58 -24.22 -14.88 -2.23
C GLY A 58 -23.53 -15.23 -3.56
N PHE A 59 -22.28 -15.69 -3.51
CA PHE A 59 -21.50 -16.10 -4.67
C PHE A 59 -20.99 -17.56 -4.56
N GLN A 60 -20.69 -18.15 -5.70
CA GLN A 60 -20.00 -19.44 -5.85
C GLN A 60 -18.90 -19.31 -6.91
N LYS A 61 -17.94 -20.24 -6.93
CA LYS A 61 -16.93 -20.34 -8.00
C LYS A 61 -17.45 -21.25 -9.09
N ASP A 62 -17.36 -20.82 -10.34
CA ASP A 62 -17.59 -21.70 -11.49
C ASP A 62 -16.37 -22.60 -11.77
N LYS A 63 -16.46 -23.39 -12.85
CA LYS A 63 -15.40 -24.33 -13.26
C LYS A 63 -14.09 -23.63 -13.63
N ASP A 64 -14.16 -22.36 -14.04
CA ASP A 64 -13.02 -21.54 -14.44
C ASP A 64 -12.48 -20.70 -13.27
N GLY A 65 -13.07 -20.82 -12.07
CA GLY A 65 -12.68 -20.08 -10.88
C GLY A 65 -13.21 -18.64 -10.82
N VAL A 66 -14.17 -18.28 -11.68
CA VAL A 66 -14.83 -16.97 -11.68
C VAL A 66 -15.96 -16.97 -10.64
N PHE A 67 -16.08 -15.87 -9.91
CA PHE A 67 -17.16 -15.70 -8.94
C PHE A 67 -18.45 -15.31 -9.64
N ILE A 68 -19.47 -16.16 -9.52
CA ILE A 68 -20.83 -15.97 -10.05
C ILE A 68 -21.85 -15.96 -8.90
N SER A 69 -23.03 -15.41 -9.13
CA SER A 69 -24.11 -15.48 -8.15
C SER A 69 -24.52 -16.94 -7.88
N VAL A 70 -24.86 -17.26 -6.63
CA VAL A 70 -25.40 -18.59 -6.27
C VAL A 70 -26.75 -18.82 -6.93
N ASP A 71 -27.56 -17.78 -7.00
CA ASP A 71 -28.91 -17.81 -7.56
C ASP A 71 -29.28 -16.45 -8.21
N PRO A 72 -30.30 -16.38 -9.07
CA PRO A 72 -30.73 -15.15 -9.74
C PRO A 72 -31.28 -14.05 -8.81
N SER A 73 -31.70 -14.40 -7.58
CA SER A 73 -32.20 -13.46 -6.58
C SER A 73 -31.09 -12.90 -5.68
N SER A 74 -29.88 -13.44 -5.78
CA SER A 74 -28.70 -12.95 -5.08
C SER A 74 -28.39 -11.52 -5.46
N LYS A 75 -28.06 -10.70 -4.46
CA LYS A 75 -27.59 -9.32 -4.64
C LYS A 75 -26.14 -9.24 -5.10
N PHE A 76 -25.47 -10.38 -5.29
CA PHE A 76 -24.06 -10.44 -5.64
C PHE A 76 -23.78 -9.78 -6.99
N ALA A 77 -22.80 -8.87 -7.01
CA ALA A 77 -22.25 -8.25 -8.21
C ALA A 77 -20.79 -8.70 -8.40
N GLY A 78 -20.54 -9.43 -9.49
CA GLY A 78 -19.23 -9.91 -9.91
C GLY A 78 -18.43 -8.87 -10.69
N GLN A 79 -17.29 -9.29 -11.24
CA GLN A 79 -16.46 -8.42 -12.09
C GLN A 79 -17.17 -8.04 -13.39
N ARG A 80 -17.93 -8.99 -13.97
CA ARG A 80 -18.67 -8.81 -15.23
C ARG A 80 -19.74 -7.72 -15.09
N ASP A 81 -20.51 -7.72 -14.00
CA ASP A 81 -21.55 -6.71 -13.75
C ASP A 81 -20.95 -5.30 -13.67
N VAL A 82 -19.85 -5.17 -12.93
CA VAL A 82 -19.18 -3.87 -12.77
C VAL A 82 -18.53 -3.39 -14.06
N PHE A 83 -17.98 -4.28 -14.87
CA PHE A 83 -17.48 -3.93 -16.20
C PHE A 83 -18.62 -3.52 -17.15
N HIS A 84 -19.74 -4.24 -17.12
CA HIS A 84 -20.91 -3.90 -17.93
C HIS A 84 -21.40 -2.48 -17.65
N ASP A 85 -21.52 -2.12 -16.38
CA ASP A 85 -22.10 -0.84 -15.97
C ASP A 85 -21.11 0.33 -16.06
N LEU A 86 -19.81 0.12 -15.79
CA LEU A 86 -18.80 1.18 -15.78
C LEU A 86 -17.85 1.14 -16.99
N GLY A 87 -17.33 -0.05 -17.30
CA GLY A 87 -16.32 -0.25 -18.34
C GLY A 87 -16.84 0.06 -19.74
N ARG A 88 -18.08 -0.33 -20.06
CA ARG A 88 -18.72 0.02 -21.34
C ARG A 88 -18.85 1.54 -21.52
N GLY A 89 -19.28 2.26 -20.48
CA GLY A 89 -19.40 3.72 -20.53
C GLY A 89 -18.06 4.43 -20.76
N ILE A 90 -16.96 3.88 -20.25
CA ILE A 90 -15.59 4.37 -20.53
C ILE A 90 -15.24 4.16 -21.99
N LEU A 91 -15.46 2.95 -22.51
CA LEU A 91 -15.20 2.62 -23.91
C LEU A 91 -16.03 3.48 -24.84
N ASP A 92 -17.34 3.59 -24.61
CA ASP A 92 -18.24 4.43 -25.39
C ASP A 92 -17.72 5.87 -25.42
N SER A 93 -17.30 6.41 -24.28
CA SER A 93 -16.75 7.75 -24.20
C SER A 93 -15.47 7.90 -25.05
N ALA A 94 -14.56 6.93 -24.98
CA ALA A 94 -13.34 6.92 -25.77
C ALA A 94 -13.62 6.84 -27.28
N TRP A 95 -14.52 5.96 -27.70
CA TRP A 95 -14.95 5.83 -29.11
C TRP A 95 -15.57 7.10 -29.68
N HIS A 96 -16.29 7.86 -28.85
CA HIS A 96 -16.82 9.16 -29.27
C HIS A 96 -15.75 10.27 -29.33
N GLY A 97 -14.56 10.05 -28.76
CA GLY A 97 -13.46 11.02 -28.68
C GLY A 97 -13.46 11.85 -27.39
N TYR A 98 -14.17 11.43 -26.34
CA TYR A 98 -14.08 12.05 -25.01
C TYR A 98 -12.95 11.44 -24.21
N ASN A 99 -12.27 12.26 -23.40
CA ASN A 99 -11.42 11.73 -22.34
C ASN A 99 -12.28 11.04 -21.27
N ALA A 100 -11.80 9.93 -20.73
CA ALA A 100 -12.48 9.18 -19.69
C ALA A 100 -11.50 8.85 -18.56
N THR A 101 -11.91 9.04 -17.32
CA THR A 101 -11.09 8.71 -16.15
C THR A 101 -11.87 7.86 -15.16
N LEU A 102 -11.29 6.75 -14.71
CA LEU A 102 -11.86 5.95 -13.62
C LEU A 102 -10.87 5.89 -12.45
N LEU A 103 -11.36 6.26 -11.27
CA LEU A 103 -10.61 6.29 -10.02
C LEU A 103 -11.15 5.24 -9.06
N ALA A 104 -10.29 4.42 -8.46
CA ALA A 104 -10.64 3.57 -7.32
C ALA A 104 -10.13 4.18 -6.02
N TYR A 105 -11.03 4.42 -5.06
CA TYR A 105 -10.75 5.08 -3.78
C TYR A 105 -11.33 4.28 -2.60
N GLY A 106 -10.61 4.26 -1.48
CA GLY A 106 -11.03 3.61 -0.24
C GLY A 106 -9.85 3.04 0.55
N GLN A 107 -10.11 2.51 1.74
CA GLN A 107 -9.03 1.99 2.59
C GLN A 107 -8.30 0.79 1.98
N THR A 108 -7.10 0.50 2.46
CA THR A 108 -6.39 -0.73 2.13
C THR A 108 -7.23 -1.96 2.47
N GLY A 109 -7.31 -2.90 1.52
CA GLY A 109 -8.12 -4.11 1.67
C GLY A 109 -9.61 -3.97 1.34
N SER A 110 -10.11 -2.76 1.02
CA SER A 110 -11.51 -2.58 0.61
C SER A 110 -11.81 -3.06 -0.82
N GLY A 111 -10.77 -3.38 -1.60
CA GLY A 111 -10.89 -3.96 -2.94
C GLY A 111 -10.77 -2.99 -4.12
N LYS A 112 -9.97 -1.91 -3.98
CA LYS A 112 -9.62 -1.00 -5.07
C LYS A 112 -8.96 -1.75 -6.24
N SER A 113 -7.80 -2.35 -6.01
CA SER A 113 -7.02 -3.08 -7.01
C SER A 113 -7.74 -4.32 -7.56
N TYR A 114 -8.62 -4.94 -6.77
CA TYR A 114 -9.51 -6.01 -7.25
C TYR A 114 -10.53 -5.49 -8.28
N SER A 115 -11.04 -4.27 -8.13
CA SER A 115 -11.91 -3.66 -9.14
C SER A 115 -11.13 -3.30 -10.40
N MET A 116 -9.94 -2.73 -10.22
CA MET A 116 -9.14 -2.18 -11.31
C MET A 116 -8.49 -3.29 -12.14
N ILE A 117 -7.67 -4.13 -11.51
CA ILE A 117 -6.88 -5.17 -12.17
C ILE A 117 -7.58 -6.52 -12.09
N GLY A 118 -8.13 -6.87 -10.93
CA GLY A 118 -8.68 -8.20 -10.66
C GLY A 118 -7.66 -9.15 -10.02
N PHE A 119 -8.05 -10.41 -9.85
CA PHE A 119 -7.19 -11.47 -9.30
C PHE A 119 -7.53 -12.83 -9.88
N GLY A 120 -6.51 -13.59 -10.31
CA GLY A 120 -6.68 -14.89 -10.94
C GLY A 120 -7.63 -14.83 -12.14
N ALA A 121 -8.61 -15.73 -12.16
CA ALA A 121 -9.65 -15.75 -13.20
C ALA A 121 -10.57 -14.53 -13.21
N ASN A 122 -10.64 -13.77 -12.11
CA ASN A 122 -11.57 -12.65 -11.94
C ASN A 122 -10.93 -11.33 -12.43
N LYS A 123 -10.79 -11.18 -13.75
CA LYS A 123 -10.27 -9.98 -14.43
C LYS A 123 -11.08 -8.72 -14.06
N GLY A 124 -10.39 -7.62 -13.74
CA GLY A 124 -10.98 -6.32 -13.37
C GLY A 124 -11.31 -5.43 -14.56
N ILE A 125 -11.56 -4.15 -14.29
CA ILE A 125 -11.96 -3.17 -15.33
C ILE A 125 -10.85 -2.98 -16.37
N ILE A 126 -9.60 -2.80 -15.96
CA ILE A 126 -8.47 -2.52 -16.86
C ILE A 126 -8.34 -3.61 -17.94
N PRO A 127 -8.14 -4.90 -17.60
CA PRO A 127 -7.96 -5.92 -18.62
C PRO A 127 -9.20 -6.04 -19.54
N ASN A 128 -10.42 -5.96 -18.99
CA ASN A 128 -11.64 -6.05 -19.81
C ASN A 128 -11.83 -4.84 -20.74
N VAL A 129 -11.48 -3.61 -20.30
CA VAL A 129 -11.50 -2.40 -21.15
C VAL A 129 -10.52 -2.56 -22.31
N CYS A 130 -9.29 -3.01 -22.03
CA CYS A 130 -8.29 -3.21 -23.07
C CYS A 130 -8.70 -4.31 -24.06
N GLU A 131 -9.21 -5.44 -23.56
CA GLU A 131 -9.65 -6.58 -24.38
C GLU A 131 -10.81 -6.18 -25.32
N GLU A 132 -11.85 -5.55 -24.78
CA GLU A 132 -13.01 -5.11 -25.57
C GLU A 132 -12.69 -3.93 -26.50
N LEU A 133 -11.74 -3.05 -26.16
CA LEU A 133 -11.26 -2.00 -27.07
C LEU A 133 -10.68 -2.60 -28.35
N PHE A 134 -9.72 -3.55 -28.22
CA PHE A 134 -9.10 -4.17 -29.39
C PHE A 134 -10.08 -5.05 -30.16
N ARG A 135 -10.96 -5.78 -29.46
CA ARG A 135 -12.04 -6.55 -30.10
C ARG A 135 -12.94 -5.65 -30.95
N ALA A 136 -13.30 -4.48 -30.43
CA ALA A 136 -14.08 -3.50 -31.16
C ALA A 136 -13.30 -2.93 -32.36
N ILE A 137 -12.00 -2.68 -32.25
CA ILE A 137 -11.14 -2.26 -33.37
C ILE A 137 -11.15 -3.31 -34.49
N GLU A 138 -11.01 -4.60 -34.16
CA GLU A 138 -11.02 -5.71 -35.13
C GLU A 138 -12.35 -5.85 -35.89
N SER A 139 -13.47 -5.48 -35.26
CA SER A 139 -14.81 -5.55 -35.86
C SER A 139 -15.20 -4.35 -36.74
N GLN A 140 -14.36 -3.32 -36.82
CA GLN A 140 -14.69 -2.06 -37.50
C GLN A 140 -14.21 -2.03 -38.96
N ASP A 141 -14.73 -1.06 -39.69
CA ASP A 141 -14.51 -0.88 -41.13
C ASP A 141 -13.05 -0.49 -41.46
N LYS A 142 -12.51 -0.99 -42.58
CA LYS A 142 -11.10 -0.82 -42.96
C LYS A 142 -10.72 0.61 -43.38
N ASN A 143 -11.70 1.51 -43.49
CA ASN A 143 -11.51 2.90 -43.90
C ASN A 143 -11.02 3.84 -42.77
N ARG A 144 -10.70 3.30 -41.59
CA ARG A 144 -10.21 4.06 -40.43
C ARG A 144 -8.89 3.47 -39.94
N GLU A 145 -7.96 4.34 -39.58
CA GLU A 145 -6.73 3.94 -38.90
C GLU A 145 -6.89 4.15 -37.40
N TYR A 146 -6.52 3.14 -36.62
CA TYR A 146 -6.61 3.15 -35.16
C TYR A 146 -5.21 3.07 -34.57
N GLN A 147 -4.89 4.02 -33.67
CA GLN A 147 -3.62 4.06 -32.98
C GLN A 147 -3.88 4.00 -31.47
N VAL A 148 -3.28 3.02 -30.80
CA VAL A 148 -3.40 2.81 -29.37
C VAL A 148 -2.02 2.87 -28.74
N THR A 149 -1.83 3.74 -27.75
CA THR A 149 -0.63 3.72 -26.91
C THR A 149 -0.98 3.42 -25.46
N PHE A 150 -0.03 2.79 -24.77
CA PHE A 150 -0.13 2.41 -23.38
C PHE A 150 1.01 3.00 -22.56
N SER A 151 0.68 3.55 -21.40
CA SER A 151 1.65 4.01 -20.40
C SER A 151 1.19 3.60 -19.00
N MET A 152 2.15 3.33 -18.13
CA MET A 152 1.90 2.89 -16.76
C MET A 152 2.94 3.52 -15.84
N LEU A 153 2.47 4.22 -14.82
CA LEU A 153 3.32 4.89 -13.84
C LEU A 153 2.86 4.63 -12.41
N GLU A 154 3.80 4.82 -11.50
CA GLU A 154 3.59 4.79 -10.06
C GLU A 154 3.94 6.16 -9.46
N ILE A 155 3.12 6.63 -8.53
CA ILE A 155 3.40 7.82 -7.72
C ILE A 155 3.59 7.34 -6.29
N TYR A 156 4.79 7.52 -5.76
CA TYR A 156 5.14 7.18 -4.38
C TYR A 156 6.00 8.30 -3.80
N ASN A 157 5.63 8.78 -2.60
CA ASN A 157 6.29 9.90 -1.94
C ASN A 157 6.49 11.14 -2.85
N GLU A 158 5.45 11.53 -3.59
CA GLU A 158 5.47 12.61 -4.60
C GLU A 158 6.52 12.45 -5.73
N GLN A 159 7.17 11.30 -5.86
CA GLN A 159 8.03 10.96 -6.98
C GLN A 159 7.27 10.11 -8.00
N VAL A 160 7.46 10.41 -9.28
CA VAL A 160 6.86 9.65 -10.39
C VAL A 160 7.87 8.62 -10.89
N ARG A 161 7.47 7.35 -10.94
CA ARG A 161 8.26 6.27 -11.53
C ARG A 161 7.54 5.70 -12.74
N ASP A 162 8.25 5.60 -13.85
CA ASP A 162 7.79 4.88 -15.04
C ASP A 162 7.89 3.37 -14.80
N LEU A 163 6.77 2.66 -14.90
CA LEU A 163 6.72 1.21 -14.71
C LEU A 163 6.99 0.43 -16.01
N LEU A 164 7.20 1.11 -17.13
CA LEU A 164 7.59 0.50 -18.42
C LEU A 164 9.06 0.74 -18.76
N SER A 165 9.75 1.60 -18.00
CA SER A 165 11.19 1.82 -18.12
C SER A 165 11.99 0.87 -17.23
N ARG A 166 13.08 0.31 -17.77
CA ARG A 166 14.06 -0.47 -16.99
C ARG A 166 15.08 0.42 -16.27
N THR A 167 15.25 1.66 -16.72
CA THR A 167 16.21 2.60 -16.14
C THR A 167 15.56 3.40 -15.03
N LYS A 168 16.12 3.28 -13.82
CA LYS A 168 15.74 4.14 -12.69
C LYS A 168 16.40 5.50 -12.87
N LYS A 169 15.60 6.56 -12.90
CA LYS A 169 16.11 7.94 -12.75
C LYS A 169 16.07 8.31 -11.26
N PRO A 170 17.20 8.67 -10.64
CA PRO A 170 17.22 9.19 -9.28
C PRO A 170 16.26 10.38 -9.14
N GLY A 171 15.44 10.40 -8.08
CA GLY A 171 14.43 11.45 -7.84
C GLY A 171 13.15 11.38 -8.69
N GLY A 172 13.01 10.39 -9.59
CA GLY A 172 11.81 10.18 -10.41
C GLY A 172 11.67 11.12 -11.62
N LEU A 173 10.58 10.94 -12.36
CA LEU A 173 10.21 11.77 -13.51
C LEU A 173 9.56 13.08 -13.07
N LYS A 174 9.86 14.16 -13.80
CA LYS A 174 9.35 15.50 -13.48
C LYS A 174 7.98 15.73 -14.12
N VAL A 175 7.05 16.30 -13.36
CA VAL A 175 5.76 16.79 -13.89
C VAL A 175 5.93 18.22 -14.40
N ARG A 176 5.56 18.45 -15.66
CA ARG A 176 5.56 19.77 -16.31
C ARG A 176 4.15 20.17 -16.70
N GLU A 177 3.94 21.44 -17.03
CA GLU A 177 2.67 22.00 -17.47
C GLU A 177 2.83 22.54 -18.90
N ASP A 178 1.95 22.13 -19.79
CA ASP A 178 1.80 22.68 -21.15
C ASP A 178 0.46 23.42 -21.27
N GLN A 179 0.40 24.50 -22.04
CA GLN A 179 -0.80 25.32 -22.17
C GLN A 179 -1.98 24.61 -22.82
N GLN A 180 -1.73 23.65 -23.72
CA GLN A 180 -2.77 22.91 -24.44
C GLN A 180 -3.03 21.54 -23.81
N LEU A 181 -1.96 20.85 -23.40
CA LEU A 181 -2.04 19.48 -22.89
C LEU A 181 -2.28 19.40 -21.37
N GLY A 182 -2.04 20.50 -20.64
CA GLY A 182 -2.11 20.53 -19.18
C GLY A 182 -0.87 19.90 -18.54
N PHE A 183 -1.03 19.35 -17.33
CA PHE A 183 0.07 18.66 -16.64
C PHE A 183 0.40 17.32 -17.30
N TYR A 184 1.68 17.09 -17.56
CA TYR A 184 2.21 15.83 -18.09
C TYR A 184 3.53 15.44 -17.43
N VAL A 185 3.90 14.17 -17.58
CA VAL A 185 5.15 13.63 -17.04
C VAL A 185 6.20 13.63 -18.13
N ASP A 186 7.28 14.40 -17.92
CA ASP A 186 8.39 14.48 -18.86
C ASP A 186 9.20 13.19 -18.89
N GLY A 187 9.40 12.63 -20.08
CA GLY A 187 10.13 11.39 -20.29
C GLY A 187 9.39 10.12 -19.87
N LEU A 188 8.07 10.18 -19.66
CA LEU A 188 7.24 8.99 -19.48
C LEU A 188 7.11 8.22 -20.79
N ARG A 189 7.36 6.91 -20.75
CA ARG A 189 7.27 6.06 -21.92
C ARG A 189 5.81 5.80 -22.30
N SER A 190 5.49 6.04 -23.57
CA SER A 190 4.21 5.70 -24.20
C SER A 190 4.49 4.65 -25.28
N VAL A 191 3.99 3.43 -25.10
CA VAL A 191 4.30 2.27 -25.95
C VAL A 191 3.14 2.01 -26.92
N PRO A 192 3.36 2.06 -28.25
CA PRO A 192 2.38 1.63 -29.24
C PRO A 192 1.96 0.16 -29.06
N CYS A 193 0.67 -0.13 -29.16
CA CYS A 193 0.12 -1.46 -28.96
C CYS A 193 -0.81 -1.87 -30.11
N ASP A 194 -0.64 -3.10 -30.61
CA ASP A 194 -1.44 -3.69 -31.70
C ASP A 194 -2.56 -4.61 -31.22
N ASN A 195 -2.48 -5.12 -29.99
CA ASN A 195 -3.46 -6.05 -29.45
C ASN A 195 -3.45 -6.06 -27.92
N TYR A 196 -4.48 -6.67 -27.34
CA TYR A 196 -4.62 -6.84 -25.90
C TYR A 196 -3.46 -7.62 -25.26
N ALA A 197 -2.93 -8.64 -25.94
CA ALA A 197 -1.83 -9.46 -25.40
C ALA A 197 -0.57 -8.62 -25.14
N GLN A 198 -0.29 -7.60 -25.97
CA GLN A 198 0.79 -6.65 -25.73
C GLN A 198 0.58 -5.83 -24.45
N ILE A 199 -0.63 -5.26 -24.27
CA ILE A 199 -0.96 -4.51 -23.05
C ILE A 199 -0.88 -5.40 -21.81
N GLU A 200 -1.42 -6.63 -21.87
CA GLU A 200 -1.38 -7.57 -20.74
C GLU A 200 0.04 -7.80 -20.24
N ARG A 201 1.01 -7.91 -21.15
CA ARG A 201 2.41 -8.07 -20.78
C ARG A 201 3.11 -6.79 -20.35
N LEU A 202 2.73 -5.63 -20.86
CA LEU A 202 3.20 -4.35 -20.32
C LEU A 202 2.73 -4.19 -18.87
N MET A 203 1.50 -4.63 -18.55
CA MET A 203 1.01 -4.69 -17.16
C MET A 203 1.80 -5.69 -16.30
N GLU A 204 2.11 -6.89 -16.82
CA GLU A 204 2.97 -7.87 -16.12
C GLU A 204 4.36 -7.29 -15.84
N GLN A 205 4.97 -6.62 -16.83
CA GLN A 205 6.26 -5.95 -16.68
C GLN A 205 6.21 -4.85 -15.60
N GLY A 206 5.20 -3.98 -15.65
CA GLY A 206 5.03 -2.93 -14.65
C GLY A 206 4.80 -3.47 -13.25
N THR A 207 4.04 -4.56 -13.12
CA THR A 207 3.85 -5.27 -11.85
C THR A 207 5.17 -5.86 -11.35
N LYS A 208 6.03 -6.37 -12.22
CA LYS A 208 7.37 -6.86 -11.85
C LYS A 208 8.27 -5.75 -11.33
N ILE A 209 8.34 -4.62 -12.04
CA ILE A 209 9.11 -3.44 -11.60
C ILE A 209 8.61 -2.91 -10.26
N ARG A 210 7.28 -2.84 -10.10
CA ARG A 210 6.63 -2.45 -8.84
C ARG A 210 6.96 -3.41 -7.70
N THR A 211 6.93 -4.71 -7.95
CA THR A 211 7.31 -5.73 -6.96
C THR A 211 8.76 -5.58 -6.51
N THR A 212 9.69 -5.41 -7.46
CA THR A 212 11.11 -5.20 -7.14
C THR A 212 11.32 -3.91 -6.35
N ALA A 213 10.57 -2.84 -6.65
CA ALA A 213 10.62 -1.61 -5.86
C ALA A 213 10.14 -1.82 -4.41
N SER A 214 9.04 -2.56 -4.22
CA SER A 214 8.53 -2.91 -2.90
C SER A 214 9.51 -3.76 -2.09
N THR A 215 10.29 -4.63 -2.73
CA THR A 215 11.32 -5.43 -2.03
C THR A 215 12.56 -4.64 -1.68
N THR A 216 13.04 -3.75 -2.58
CA THR A 216 14.27 -2.98 -2.35
C THR A 216 14.09 -1.90 -1.29
N MET A 217 13.00 -1.13 -1.36
CA MET A 217 12.81 0.10 -0.56
C MET A 217 11.72 -0.04 0.51
N ASN A 218 11.18 -1.25 0.72
CA ASN A 218 9.97 -1.50 1.53
C ASN A 218 8.78 -0.59 1.13
N ALA A 219 8.76 -0.11 -0.12
CA ALA A 219 7.69 0.73 -0.63
C ALA A 219 6.40 -0.09 -0.70
N SER A 220 5.52 0.08 0.29
CA SER A 220 4.23 -0.62 0.34
C SER A 220 3.34 -0.12 -0.80
N SER A 221 2.83 -1.05 -1.62
CA SER A 221 1.89 -0.74 -2.70
C SER A 221 0.63 -0.05 -2.19
N SER A 222 0.25 -0.30 -0.93
CA SER A 222 -0.86 0.36 -0.25
C SER A 222 -0.72 1.88 -0.12
N ARG A 223 0.51 2.40 -0.22
CA ARG A 223 0.85 3.83 -0.09
C ARG A 223 1.25 4.47 -1.41
N SER A 224 1.22 3.72 -2.50
CA SER A 224 1.52 4.19 -3.86
C SER A 224 0.23 4.34 -4.66
N HIS A 225 0.20 5.29 -5.60
CA HIS A 225 -0.86 5.39 -6.60
C HIS A 225 -0.37 4.81 -7.92
N MET A 226 -1.19 4.00 -8.58
CA MET A 226 -0.91 3.48 -9.91
C MET A 226 -1.81 4.19 -10.92
N VAL A 227 -1.21 4.73 -11.98
CA VAL A 227 -1.94 5.37 -13.08
C VAL A 227 -1.59 4.66 -14.38
N ILE A 228 -2.61 4.14 -15.05
CA ILE A 228 -2.52 3.60 -16.39
C ILE A 228 -3.23 4.57 -17.34
N THR A 229 -2.56 4.96 -18.41
CA THR A 229 -3.14 5.81 -19.44
C THR A 229 -3.07 5.11 -20.79
N ILE A 230 -4.24 4.95 -21.40
CA ILE A 230 -4.40 4.44 -22.77
C ILE A 230 -4.80 5.63 -23.64
N GLN A 231 -3.97 5.98 -24.62
CA GLN A 231 -4.36 6.98 -25.62
C GLN A 231 -4.90 6.25 -26.84
N PHE A 232 -6.10 6.64 -27.26
CA PHE A 232 -6.77 6.06 -28.40
C PHE A 232 -7.05 7.16 -29.43
N LYS A 233 -6.46 7.00 -30.62
CA LYS A 233 -6.59 7.92 -31.76
C LYS A 233 -7.30 7.19 -32.90
N GLN A 234 -8.30 7.85 -33.49
CA GLN A 234 -9.06 7.39 -34.64
C GLN A 234 -8.85 8.37 -35.78
N VAL A 235 -8.21 7.93 -36.86
CA VAL A 235 -7.94 8.76 -38.04
C VAL A 235 -8.94 8.39 -39.13
N PHE A 236 -9.80 9.35 -39.48
CA PHE A 236 -10.81 9.22 -40.53
C PHE A 236 -10.21 9.67 -41.85
N LEU A 237 -9.74 8.71 -42.65
CA LEU A 237 -9.05 8.96 -43.92
C LEU A 237 -9.95 9.68 -44.94
N ASP A 238 -11.26 9.43 -44.88
CA ASP A 238 -12.29 10.03 -45.75
C ASP A 238 -12.56 11.52 -45.45
N ARG A 239 -12.41 11.95 -44.19
CA ARG A 239 -12.85 13.26 -43.70
C ARG A 239 -11.73 14.17 -43.22
N ALA A 240 -10.47 13.74 -43.32
CA ALA A 240 -9.31 14.45 -42.78
C ALA A 240 -9.49 14.88 -41.30
N LEU A 241 -10.24 14.06 -40.55
CA LEU A 241 -10.63 14.29 -39.16
C LEU A 241 -9.94 13.25 -38.29
N THR A 242 -9.38 13.70 -37.17
CA THR A 242 -8.81 12.84 -36.15
C THR A 242 -9.61 13.03 -34.87
N LYS A 243 -10.03 11.93 -34.25
CA LYS A 243 -10.55 11.93 -32.88
C LYS A 243 -9.50 11.35 -31.95
N GLN A 244 -9.32 11.96 -30.78
CA GLN A 244 -8.40 11.48 -29.77
C GLN A 244 -9.07 11.42 -28.40
N SER A 245 -8.82 10.34 -27.66
CA SER A 245 -9.29 10.17 -26.29
C SER A 245 -8.19 9.61 -25.42
N SER A 246 -8.09 10.13 -24.20
CA SER A 246 -7.25 9.57 -23.14
C SER A 246 -8.12 8.84 -22.12
N ILE A 247 -7.86 7.55 -21.93
CA ILE A 247 -8.49 6.72 -20.90
C ILE A 247 -7.50 6.60 -19.74
N ASN A 248 -7.83 7.19 -18.60
CA ASN A 248 -7.02 7.14 -17.39
C ASN A 248 -7.65 6.18 -16.37
N LEU A 249 -6.95 5.12 -15.99
CA LEU A 249 -7.40 4.11 -15.04
C LEU A 249 -6.47 4.17 -13.82
N VAL A 250 -7.03 4.58 -12.69
CA VAL A 250 -6.25 4.99 -11.52
C VAL A 250 -6.63 4.15 -10.30
N ASP A 251 -5.64 3.46 -9.73
CA ASP A 251 -5.73 2.76 -8.46
C ASP A 251 -5.02 3.59 -7.39
N LEU A 252 -5.78 4.23 -6.51
CA LEU A 252 -5.23 5.13 -5.50
C LEU A 252 -4.66 4.34 -4.31
N ALA A 253 -3.80 4.99 -3.54
CA ALA A 253 -3.35 4.51 -2.23
C ALA A 253 -4.54 4.33 -1.25
N GLY A 254 -4.28 3.63 -0.14
CA GLY A 254 -5.20 3.47 0.98
C GLY A 254 -5.64 4.81 1.54
N SER A 255 -6.95 5.02 1.68
CA SER A 255 -7.52 6.24 2.25
C SER A 255 -7.53 6.31 3.77
N GLU A 256 -7.07 5.25 4.44
CA GLU A 256 -7.07 5.18 5.90
C GLU A 256 -6.28 6.30 6.54
N ARG A 257 -6.84 6.88 7.60
CA ARG A 257 -6.11 7.89 8.38
C ARG A 257 -5.17 7.19 9.33
N GLN A 258 -3.93 7.67 9.42
CA GLN A 258 -3.08 7.31 10.54
C GLN A 258 -3.64 8.01 11.79
N LYS A 259 -3.93 7.23 12.82
CA LYS A 259 -4.41 7.79 14.09
C LYS A 259 -3.22 8.50 14.74
N SER A 260 -3.30 9.81 14.90
CA SER A 260 -2.22 10.58 15.52
C SER A 260 -2.26 10.43 17.04
N SER A 261 -1.44 9.52 17.56
CA SER A 261 -1.28 9.33 19.01
C SER A 261 0.00 9.96 19.56
N GLY A 262 0.60 10.92 18.83
CA GLY A 262 1.83 11.63 19.22
C GLY A 262 1.58 13.00 19.87
N SER A 263 2.66 13.61 20.36
CA SER A 263 2.72 14.99 20.84
C SER A 263 2.37 15.99 19.73
N GLU A 264 2.08 17.25 20.07
CA GLU A 264 1.60 18.26 19.11
C GLU A 264 2.57 18.50 17.95
N GLY A 265 3.88 18.39 18.20
CA GLY A 265 4.94 18.44 17.17
C GLY A 265 4.94 17.22 16.25
N ASP A 266 4.73 16.01 16.79
CA ASP A 266 4.57 14.79 16.00
C ASP A 266 3.31 14.89 15.11
N ARG A 267 2.20 15.43 15.62
CA ARG A 267 0.93 15.61 14.86
C ARG A 267 1.08 16.48 13.62
N LEU A 268 1.84 17.59 13.72
CA LEU A 268 2.08 18.53 12.62
C LEU A 268 3.02 17.95 11.55
N ARG A 269 4.04 17.20 11.98
CA ARG A 269 4.99 16.51 11.09
C ARG A 269 4.36 15.31 10.38
N GLU A 270 3.56 14.53 11.12
CA GLU A 270 2.88 13.30 10.71
C GLU A 270 1.84 13.53 9.60
N GLY A 271 1.07 14.63 9.66
CA GLY A 271 -0.01 14.89 8.71
C GLY A 271 0.43 15.31 7.30
N SER A 272 1.69 15.71 7.12
CA SER A 272 2.12 16.48 5.95
C SER A 272 2.52 15.61 4.74
N ARG A 273 3.26 14.51 4.89
CA ARG A 273 3.87 13.81 3.73
C ARG A 273 3.22 12.48 3.32
N VAL A 274 2.90 11.58 4.26
CA VAL A 274 2.42 10.20 3.97
C VAL A 274 1.16 10.19 3.10
N ASN A 275 0.22 11.08 3.41
CA ASN A 275 -1.07 11.21 2.72
C ASN A 275 -1.17 12.52 1.95
N LEU A 276 -0.06 13.20 1.63
CA LEU A 276 -0.08 14.51 1.00
C LEU A 276 -0.96 14.52 -0.26
N SER A 277 -0.75 13.54 -1.15
CA SER A 277 -1.51 13.37 -2.38
C SER A 277 -3.01 13.14 -2.13
N LEU A 278 -3.40 12.27 -1.19
CA LEU A 278 -4.82 11.99 -0.88
C LEU A 278 -5.50 13.14 -0.12
N THR A 279 -4.80 13.78 0.80
CA THR A 279 -5.27 14.98 1.51
C THR A 279 -5.52 16.10 0.52
N ASN A 280 -4.56 16.38 -0.37
CA ASN A 280 -4.72 17.39 -1.42
C ASN A 280 -5.81 17.03 -2.43
N LEU A 281 -5.96 15.75 -2.78
CA LEU A 281 -7.09 15.28 -3.58
C LEU A 281 -8.44 15.60 -2.89
N GLY A 282 -8.53 15.36 -1.57
CA GLY A 282 -9.69 15.73 -0.77
C GLY A 282 -9.96 17.25 -0.73
N ASN A 283 -8.91 18.06 -0.68
CA ASN A 283 -9.01 19.53 -0.73
C ASN A 283 -9.52 20.00 -2.09
N VAL A 284 -8.99 19.45 -3.20
CA VAL A 284 -9.48 19.72 -4.56
C VAL A 284 -10.94 19.35 -4.72
N ILE A 285 -11.34 18.15 -4.26
CA ILE A 285 -12.74 17.70 -4.34
C ILE A 285 -13.67 18.58 -3.51
N SER A 286 -13.25 18.98 -2.31
CA SER A 286 -14.05 19.84 -1.44
C SER A 286 -14.23 21.23 -2.08
N ALA A 287 -13.16 21.82 -2.61
CA ALA A 287 -13.20 23.10 -3.30
C ALA A 287 -14.08 23.06 -4.56
N LEU A 288 -14.01 21.98 -5.34
CA LEU A 288 -14.86 21.79 -6.53
C LEU A 288 -16.33 21.56 -6.19
N ALA A 289 -16.61 20.80 -5.13
CA ALA A 289 -17.97 20.58 -4.65
C ALA A 289 -18.60 21.88 -4.14
N ASP A 290 -17.84 22.70 -3.40
CA ASP A 290 -18.30 24.02 -2.94
C ASP A 290 -18.54 24.98 -4.12
N ALA A 291 -17.66 24.99 -5.12
CA ALA A 291 -17.85 25.77 -6.34
C ALA A 291 -19.12 25.33 -7.11
N ALA A 292 -19.39 24.02 -7.19
CA ALA A 292 -20.59 23.48 -7.84
C ALA A 292 -21.89 23.84 -7.08
N LEU A 293 -21.81 24.11 -5.78
CA LEU A 293 -22.91 24.63 -4.95
C LEU A 293 -23.06 26.16 -5.02
N GLY A 294 -22.30 26.84 -5.88
CA GLY A 294 -22.35 28.28 -6.05
C GLY A 294 -21.61 29.08 -4.97
N LYS A 295 -20.83 28.43 -4.10
CA LYS A 295 -19.97 29.15 -3.16
C LYS A 295 -18.79 29.77 -3.92
N LYS A 296 -18.37 30.96 -3.49
CA LYS A 296 -17.22 31.66 -4.09
C LYS A 296 -15.92 30.94 -3.71
N VAL A 297 -15.36 30.21 -4.65
CA VAL A 297 -14.06 29.55 -4.51
C VAL A 297 -13.05 30.25 -5.41
N LEU A 298 -12.03 30.86 -4.82
CA LEU A 298 -11.04 31.68 -5.53
C LEU A 298 -10.03 30.82 -6.32
N HIS A 299 -9.64 29.68 -5.78
CA HIS A 299 -8.57 28.85 -6.33
C HIS A 299 -8.76 27.37 -5.99
N ILE A 300 -8.56 26.49 -6.98
CA ILE A 300 -8.56 25.03 -6.78
C ILE A 300 -7.09 24.56 -6.69
N PRO A 301 -6.68 23.89 -5.60
CA PRO A 301 -5.26 23.61 -5.31
C PRO A 301 -4.68 22.41 -6.09
N TYR A 302 -4.82 22.36 -7.42
CA TYR A 302 -4.28 21.26 -8.22
C TYR A 302 -2.76 21.11 -8.11
N ARG A 303 -2.04 22.23 -7.90
CA ARG A 303 -0.58 22.25 -7.82
C ARG A 303 -0.02 21.68 -6.50
N ALA A 304 -0.87 21.39 -5.52
CA ALA A 304 -0.44 20.99 -4.17
C ALA A 304 0.16 19.57 -4.11
N SER A 305 -0.14 18.70 -5.07
CA SER A 305 0.48 17.37 -5.19
C SER A 305 0.67 16.95 -6.65
N VAL A 306 1.57 16.00 -6.89
CA VAL A 306 1.76 15.36 -8.20
C VAL A 306 0.48 14.69 -8.68
N LEU A 307 -0.22 13.98 -7.81
CA LEU A 307 -1.47 13.30 -8.15
C LEU A 307 -2.54 14.31 -8.61
N THR A 308 -2.75 15.40 -7.87
CA THR A 308 -3.76 16.42 -8.23
C THR A 308 -3.40 17.19 -9.49
N LYS A 309 -2.11 17.35 -9.82
CA LYS A 309 -1.66 17.90 -11.10
C LYS A 309 -2.10 16.99 -12.25
N LEU A 310 -1.76 15.70 -12.18
CA LEU A 310 -2.08 14.73 -13.23
C LEU A 310 -3.59 14.47 -13.39
N LEU A 311 -4.36 14.60 -12.30
CA LEU A 311 -5.82 14.43 -12.31
C LEU A 311 -6.61 15.73 -12.54
N GLN A 312 -5.95 16.83 -12.87
CA GLN A 312 -6.63 18.11 -13.12
C GLN A 312 -7.71 18.01 -14.21
N SER A 313 -7.43 17.28 -15.30
CA SER A 313 -8.41 17.06 -16.37
C SER A 313 -9.61 16.23 -15.91
N ALA A 314 -9.38 15.29 -14.97
CA ALA A 314 -10.38 14.38 -14.44
C ALA A 314 -11.33 15.04 -13.43
N LEU A 315 -10.89 16.08 -12.72
CA LEU A 315 -11.65 16.72 -11.65
C LEU A 315 -12.03 18.14 -12.08
N GLY A 316 -13.28 18.38 -12.45
CA GLY A 316 -13.75 19.70 -12.91
C GLY A 316 -13.26 20.11 -14.32
N GLY A 317 -12.50 19.25 -15.01
CA GLY A 317 -11.91 19.51 -16.32
C GLY A 317 -12.59 18.77 -17.50
N ASN A 318 -11.83 18.59 -18.58
CA ASN A 318 -12.23 17.88 -19.79
C ASN A 318 -12.04 16.36 -19.65
N SER A 319 -12.96 15.71 -18.95
CA SER A 319 -13.02 14.25 -18.81
C SER A 319 -14.40 13.81 -18.33
N ARG A 320 -14.88 12.67 -18.81
CA ARG A 320 -15.96 11.91 -18.18
C ARG A 320 -15.36 11.06 -17.07
N THR A 321 -15.67 11.39 -15.82
CA THR A 321 -14.96 10.80 -14.67
C THR A 321 -15.89 9.93 -13.83
N THR A 322 -15.42 8.73 -13.50
CA THR A 322 -16.11 7.75 -12.66
C THR A 322 -15.27 7.50 -11.40
N LEU A 323 -15.91 7.51 -10.23
CA LEU A 323 -15.27 7.17 -8.95
C LEU A 323 -15.86 5.88 -8.39
N ILE A 324 -15.01 4.85 -8.22
CA ILE A 324 -15.32 3.65 -7.46
C ILE A 324 -14.89 3.88 -6.00
N ALA A 325 -15.88 4.15 -5.15
CA ALA A 325 -15.70 4.08 -3.70
C ALA A 325 -15.78 2.62 -3.24
N ALA A 326 -14.64 2.03 -2.90
CA ALA A 326 -14.49 0.67 -2.40
C ALA A 326 -14.52 0.65 -0.86
N ILE A 327 -15.46 -0.08 -0.27
CA ILE A 327 -15.70 -0.07 1.18
C ILE A 327 -15.66 -1.45 1.84
N SER A 328 -15.42 -1.47 3.15
CA SER A 328 -15.49 -2.65 4.00
C SER A 328 -16.86 -2.77 4.68
N PRO A 329 -17.50 -3.95 4.72
CA PRO A 329 -18.71 -4.18 5.51
C PRO A 329 -18.47 -4.32 7.02
N ALA A 330 -17.22 -4.51 7.48
CA ALA A 330 -16.93 -4.87 8.86
C ALA A 330 -17.01 -3.67 9.83
N ASP A 331 -17.57 -3.90 11.01
CA ASP A 331 -17.66 -2.94 12.12
C ASP A 331 -16.32 -2.30 12.53
N ILE A 332 -15.23 -3.07 12.56
CA ILE A 332 -13.88 -2.58 12.86
C ILE A 332 -13.39 -1.53 11.84
N CYS A 333 -14.02 -1.48 10.66
CA CYS A 333 -13.72 -0.54 9.58
C CYS A 333 -14.79 0.57 9.45
N TYR A 334 -15.69 0.73 10.44
CA TYR A 334 -16.82 1.66 10.36
C TYR A 334 -16.39 3.10 10.05
N GLU A 335 -15.42 3.65 10.79
CA GLU A 335 -14.96 5.04 10.63
C GLU A 335 -14.40 5.30 9.22
N GLU A 336 -13.58 4.39 8.71
CA GLU A 336 -12.98 4.49 7.38
C GLU A 336 -14.01 4.32 6.26
N THR A 337 -14.98 3.43 6.48
CA THR A 337 -16.10 3.24 5.55
C THR A 337 -16.99 4.48 5.49
N LEU A 338 -17.31 5.07 6.64
CA LEU A 338 -18.07 6.32 6.73
C LEU A 338 -17.32 7.49 6.08
N SER A 339 -16.01 7.59 6.31
CA SER A 339 -15.14 8.59 5.68
C SER A 339 -15.16 8.45 4.14
N THR A 340 -15.04 7.22 3.63
CA THR A 340 -15.09 6.90 2.20
C THR A 340 -16.45 7.26 1.58
N LEU A 341 -17.55 6.94 2.26
CA LEU A 341 -18.91 7.28 1.83
C LEU A 341 -19.12 8.80 1.71
N ARG A 342 -18.71 9.56 2.73
CA ARG A 342 -18.76 11.04 2.72
C ARG A 342 -17.88 11.66 1.64
N TYR A 343 -16.74 11.04 1.37
CA TYR A 343 -15.85 11.47 0.29
C TYR A 343 -16.53 11.31 -1.08
N ALA A 344 -17.12 10.14 -1.34
CA ALA A 344 -17.84 9.86 -2.57
C ALA A 344 -19.06 10.77 -2.76
N GLU A 345 -19.81 11.06 -1.70
CA GLU A 345 -20.96 11.97 -1.75
C GLU A 345 -20.54 13.41 -2.15
N ARG A 346 -19.39 13.88 -1.65
CA ARG A 346 -18.83 15.17 -2.08
C ARG A 346 -18.37 15.14 -3.54
N ALA A 347 -17.66 14.09 -3.94
CA ALA A 347 -17.19 13.92 -5.32
C ALA A 347 -18.35 13.91 -6.33
N LYS A 348 -19.49 13.31 -5.98
CA LYS A 348 -20.71 13.30 -6.81
C LYS A 348 -21.22 14.70 -7.18
N LYS A 349 -20.91 15.72 -6.37
CA LYS A 349 -21.36 17.11 -6.61
C LYS A 349 -20.54 17.82 -7.68
N ILE A 350 -19.36 17.31 -8.02
CA ILE A 350 -18.46 17.92 -9.01
C ILE A 350 -19.08 17.81 -10.41
N ARG A 351 -19.03 18.91 -11.16
CA ARG A 351 -19.45 18.95 -12.56
C ARG A 351 -18.25 19.12 -13.48
N ASN A 352 -18.02 18.14 -14.35
CA ASN A 352 -16.98 18.19 -15.37
C ASN A 352 -17.50 18.82 -16.67
N LYS A 353 -16.57 19.33 -17.49
CA LYS A 353 -16.84 19.90 -18.81
C LYS A 353 -16.17 19.04 -19.89
N ALA A 354 -16.74 17.87 -20.15
CA ALA A 354 -16.21 16.95 -21.16
C ALA A 354 -16.53 17.42 -22.59
N VAL A 355 -15.52 17.48 -23.45
CA VAL A 355 -15.60 17.89 -24.85
C VAL A 355 -15.00 16.79 -25.72
N VAL A 356 -15.53 16.64 -26.94
CA VAL A 356 -14.97 15.72 -27.93
C VAL A 356 -13.68 16.30 -28.48
N ASN A 357 -12.55 15.62 -28.29
CA ASN A 357 -11.28 16.10 -28.82
C ASN A 357 -11.16 15.68 -30.30
N THR A 358 -11.23 16.69 -31.16
CA THR A 358 -11.05 16.53 -32.61
C THR A 358 -9.96 17.46 -33.11
N SER A 359 -9.10 16.95 -33.98
CA SER A 359 -8.14 17.73 -34.75
C SER A 359 -8.39 17.52 -36.25
N THR A 360 -8.15 18.56 -37.04
CA THR A 360 -8.10 18.45 -38.51
C THR A 360 -6.64 18.37 -38.93
N LEU A 361 -6.33 17.52 -39.93
CA LEU A 361 -4.95 17.23 -40.38
C LEU A 361 -4.11 18.50 -40.64
N VAL A 362 -4.73 19.60 -41.07
CA VAL A 362 -4.06 20.88 -41.39
C VAL A 362 -3.52 21.61 -40.14
N ARG A 363 -4.09 21.41 -38.95
CA ARG A 363 -3.65 22.10 -37.71
C ARG A 363 -2.42 21.46 -37.07
N GLU A 364 -2.29 20.13 -37.14
CA GLU A 364 -1.12 19.41 -36.59
C GLU A 364 0.15 19.78 -37.38
N SER A 365 0.11 19.73 -38.72
CA SER A 365 1.26 20.09 -39.57
C SER A 365 1.65 21.57 -39.49
N ARG A 366 0.71 22.51 -39.26
CA ARG A 366 1.05 23.93 -39.08
C ARG A 366 1.65 24.22 -37.70
N ALA A 367 1.18 23.56 -36.65
CA ALA A 367 1.67 23.76 -35.29
C ALA A 367 3.06 23.13 -35.06
N GLU A 368 3.34 21.95 -35.64
CA GLU A 368 4.67 21.34 -35.62
C GLU A 368 5.67 22.13 -36.48
N ASN A 369 5.29 22.57 -37.68
CA ASN A 369 6.17 23.39 -38.51
C ASN A 369 6.46 24.78 -37.90
N SER A 370 5.49 25.42 -37.23
CA SER A 370 5.75 26.69 -36.54
C SER A 370 6.73 26.55 -35.37
N LYS A 371 6.71 25.41 -34.66
CA LYS A 371 7.66 25.14 -33.56
C LYS A 371 9.08 24.87 -34.07
N LEU A 372 9.21 24.21 -35.22
CA LEU A 372 10.52 23.96 -35.85
C LEU A 372 11.12 25.22 -36.48
N LEU A 373 10.29 26.08 -37.10
CA LEU A 373 10.74 27.32 -37.74
C LEU A 373 11.20 28.40 -36.73
N LEU A 374 10.68 28.38 -35.50
CA LEU A 374 11.12 29.30 -34.44
C LEU A 374 12.45 28.88 -33.78
N GLY A 375 12.99 27.70 -34.10
CA GLY A 375 14.27 27.19 -33.60
C GLY A 375 15.47 27.38 -34.53
N CYS A 376 15.24 27.76 -35.80
CA CYS A 376 16.31 27.97 -36.78
C CYS A 376 16.38 29.44 -37.19
N GLY A 377 17.35 30.16 -36.64
CA GLY A 377 17.67 31.53 -37.04
C GLY A 377 18.17 31.60 -38.49
N ASN A 378 17.57 32.51 -39.26
CA ASN A 378 18.02 33.12 -40.53
C ASN A 378 18.85 32.28 -41.50
N SER A 379 18.24 31.89 -42.64
CA SER A 379 18.74 32.26 -43.98
C SER A 379 17.73 31.95 -45.09
N ARG A 380 17.77 32.80 -46.12
CA ARG A 380 16.88 32.89 -47.29
C ARG A 380 16.67 31.55 -48.01
N ILE A 381 15.42 31.16 -48.26
CA ILE A 381 15.06 30.29 -49.40
C ILE A 381 13.80 30.84 -50.06
N ALA A 382 13.92 30.99 -51.38
CA ALA A 382 12.95 31.55 -52.30
C ALA A 382 11.70 30.66 -52.49
N GLU A 383 10.66 31.29 -53.02
CA GLU A 383 9.38 30.70 -53.43
C GLU A 383 9.56 29.45 -54.30
N LEU A 384 8.91 28.35 -53.90
CA LEU A 384 8.68 27.15 -54.71
C LEU A 384 7.16 26.88 -54.75
N PRO A 385 6.60 26.36 -55.87
CA PRO A 385 5.16 26.33 -56.11
C PRO A 385 4.41 25.37 -55.18
N ALA A 386 3.24 25.81 -54.72
CA ALA A 386 2.39 25.18 -53.71
C ALA A 386 1.60 23.93 -54.17
N CYS A 387 2.17 23.02 -54.97
CA CYS A 387 1.42 21.88 -55.51
C CYS A 387 2.03 20.47 -55.37
N LEU A 388 3.11 20.24 -54.61
CA LEU A 388 3.76 18.90 -54.58
C LEU A 388 4.26 18.36 -53.22
N LEU A 389 3.74 18.78 -52.06
CA LEU A 389 4.15 18.16 -50.78
C LEU A 389 2.95 17.82 -49.87
N VAL A 390 2.27 16.73 -50.18
CA VAL A 390 1.57 15.92 -49.18
C VAL A 390 2.53 14.78 -48.83
N GLU A 391 3.39 15.01 -47.84
CA GLU A 391 4.34 13.99 -47.36
C GLU A 391 3.76 13.17 -46.19
N PRO A 392 4.08 11.86 -46.09
CA PRO A 392 3.46 10.88 -45.19
C PRO A 392 4.13 10.81 -43.79
N THR A 393 4.72 11.90 -43.32
CA THR A 393 5.68 11.90 -42.20
C THR A 393 5.10 11.41 -40.86
N ALA A 394 3.84 11.72 -40.55
CA ALA A 394 3.20 11.26 -39.31
C ALA A 394 2.87 9.75 -39.33
N GLN A 395 2.46 9.20 -40.48
CA GLN A 395 2.18 7.77 -40.64
C GLN A 395 3.47 6.95 -40.68
N LEU A 396 4.51 7.45 -41.35
CA LEU A 396 5.86 6.86 -41.32
C LEU A 396 6.44 6.83 -39.90
N SER A 397 6.21 7.89 -39.10
CA SER A 397 6.62 7.96 -37.70
C SER A 397 5.90 6.93 -36.81
N TRP A 398 4.57 6.81 -36.93
CA TRP A 398 3.80 5.82 -36.17
C TRP A 398 4.15 4.38 -36.55
N ALA A 399 4.20 4.07 -37.86
CA ALA A 399 4.57 2.75 -38.33
C ALA A 399 5.97 2.33 -37.85
N HIS A 400 6.92 3.27 -37.86
CA HIS A 400 8.26 3.04 -37.34
C HIS A 400 8.27 2.81 -35.82
N GLN A 401 7.55 3.63 -35.04
CA GLN A 401 7.41 3.43 -33.58
C GLN A 401 6.78 2.09 -33.23
N LEU A 402 5.77 1.68 -34.01
CA LEU A 402 5.09 0.41 -33.84
C LEU A 402 6.00 -0.77 -34.17
N GLU A 403 6.80 -0.67 -35.24
CA GLU A 403 7.76 -1.70 -35.61
C GLU A 403 8.88 -1.83 -34.56
N GLN A 404 9.38 -0.73 -34.02
CA GLN A 404 10.32 -0.77 -32.89
C GLN A 404 9.70 -1.47 -31.67
N ALA A 405 8.45 -1.14 -31.33
CA ALA A 405 7.72 -1.81 -30.25
C ALA A 405 7.55 -3.31 -30.52
N ARG A 406 7.32 -3.72 -31.76
CA ARG A 406 7.25 -5.14 -32.17
C ARG A 406 8.58 -5.87 -32.03
N GLN A 407 9.70 -5.24 -32.37
CA GLN A 407 11.01 -5.85 -32.22
C GLN A 407 11.37 -6.06 -30.75
N GLU A 408 11.15 -5.05 -29.91
CA GLU A 408 11.30 -5.18 -28.46
C GLU A 408 10.38 -6.28 -27.91
N TRP A 409 9.13 -6.31 -28.38
CA TRP A 409 8.16 -7.34 -28.01
C TRP A 409 8.66 -8.76 -28.28
N GLN A 410 9.22 -9.01 -29.48
CA GLN A 410 9.72 -10.33 -29.85
C GLN A 410 10.85 -10.80 -28.91
N GLN A 411 11.78 -9.90 -28.57
CA GLN A 411 12.86 -10.19 -27.61
C GLN A 411 12.31 -10.54 -26.22
N HIS A 412 11.33 -9.76 -25.75
CA HIS A 412 10.65 -10.01 -24.48
C HIS A 412 9.86 -11.33 -24.48
N TYR A 413 9.24 -11.69 -25.60
CA TYR A 413 8.48 -12.92 -25.72
C TYR A 413 9.35 -14.16 -25.50
N ALA A 414 10.56 -14.19 -26.05
CA ALA A 414 11.50 -15.28 -25.88
C ALA A 414 11.89 -15.48 -24.40
N ALA A 415 12.21 -14.39 -23.69
CA ALA A 415 12.56 -14.44 -22.26
C ALA A 415 11.41 -15.00 -21.40
N ILE A 416 10.17 -14.62 -21.70
CA ILE A 416 8.99 -15.10 -20.96
C ILE A 416 8.68 -16.56 -21.27
N ALA A 417 8.81 -16.98 -22.54
CA ALA A 417 8.65 -18.38 -22.92
C ALA A 417 9.69 -19.27 -22.21
N GLN A 418 10.93 -18.78 -22.10
CA GLN A 418 11.98 -19.42 -21.33
C GLN A 418 11.63 -19.47 -19.83
N GLU A 419 11.16 -18.38 -19.22
CA GLU A 419 10.73 -18.35 -17.82
C GLU A 419 9.62 -19.39 -17.56
N ARG A 420 8.59 -19.45 -18.42
CA ARG A 420 7.48 -20.43 -18.32
C ARG A 420 7.98 -21.87 -18.39
N ARG A 421 8.99 -22.14 -19.23
CA ARG A 421 9.65 -23.45 -19.29
C ARG A 421 10.38 -23.75 -17.98
N LEU A 422 11.19 -22.82 -17.50
CA LEU A 422 11.97 -22.98 -16.27
C LEU A 422 11.10 -23.20 -15.04
N VAL A 423 9.96 -22.49 -14.93
CA VAL A 423 8.99 -22.71 -13.84
C VAL A 423 8.54 -24.16 -13.77
N ARG A 424 8.39 -24.85 -14.91
CA ARG A 424 7.95 -26.25 -14.97
C ARG A 424 9.06 -27.26 -14.70
N THR A 425 10.33 -26.89 -14.90
CA THR A 425 11.45 -27.85 -14.90
C THR A 425 12.44 -27.66 -13.76
N VAL A 426 12.60 -26.45 -13.23
CA VAL A 426 13.67 -26.08 -12.29
C VAL A 426 13.06 -25.71 -10.92
N PRO A 427 13.69 -26.13 -9.80
CA PRO A 427 13.33 -25.63 -8.48
C PRO A 427 13.61 -24.13 -8.37
N HIS A 428 12.75 -23.39 -7.68
CA HIS A 428 12.84 -21.93 -7.63
C HIS A 428 12.23 -21.36 -6.36
N LEU A 429 12.66 -20.15 -6.02
CA LEU A 429 12.03 -19.34 -5.00
C LEU A 429 10.96 -18.45 -5.63
N LEU A 430 9.79 -18.43 -5.03
CA LEU A 430 8.67 -17.61 -5.41
C LEU A 430 8.47 -16.52 -4.36
N ASN A 431 8.53 -15.24 -4.71
CA ASN A 431 8.38 -14.18 -3.71
C ASN A 431 6.98 -14.16 -3.10
N VAL A 432 6.90 -13.88 -1.81
CA VAL A 432 5.65 -13.66 -1.08
C VAL A 432 5.67 -12.24 -0.53
N ASN A 433 4.61 -11.48 -0.79
CA ASN A 433 4.53 -10.06 -0.45
C ASN A 433 3.25 -9.76 0.34
N GLU A 434 3.28 -8.73 1.19
CA GLU A 434 2.11 -8.24 1.93
C GLU A 434 0.95 -7.88 0.97
N ASP A 435 1.27 -7.37 -0.22
CA ASP A 435 0.31 -7.23 -1.31
C ASP A 435 0.18 -8.54 -2.10
N PRO A 436 -1.00 -9.18 -2.09
CA PRO A 436 -1.25 -10.38 -2.87
C PRO A 436 -1.05 -10.20 -4.38
N GLN A 437 -1.18 -8.97 -4.92
CA GLN A 437 -0.96 -8.71 -6.34
C GLN A 437 0.53 -8.75 -6.73
N LEU A 438 1.43 -8.57 -5.77
CA LEU A 438 2.88 -8.61 -5.98
C LEU A 438 3.47 -9.98 -5.62
N THR A 439 2.68 -10.87 -5.02
CA THR A 439 3.08 -12.25 -4.69
C THR A 439 3.18 -13.11 -5.96
N GLY A 440 4.24 -13.89 -6.06
CA GLY A 440 4.48 -14.81 -7.17
C GLY A 440 4.97 -14.17 -8.48
N VAL A 441 5.26 -12.88 -8.44
CA VAL A 441 5.73 -12.11 -9.60
C VAL A 441 7.22 -12.36 -9.87
N LEU A 442 8.04 -12.42 -8.82
CA LEU A 442 9.46 -12.71 -8.90
C LEU A 442 9.70 -14.22 -8.68
N LYS A 443 10.40 -14.83 -9.63
CA LYS A 443 10.92 -16.21 -9.51
C LYS A 443 12.43 -16.20 -9.61
N HIS A 444 13.09 -16.82 -8.63
CA HIS A 444 14.54 -17.02 -8.64
C HIS A 444 14.85 -18.50 -8.83
N PHE A 445 15.33 -18.87 -10.01
CA PHE A 445 15.60 -20.26 -10.37
C PHE A 445 16.92 -20.74 -9.77
N ILE A 446 16.90 -21.92 -9.14
CA ILE A 446 18.06 -22.54 -8.52
C ILE A 446 18.61 -23.59 -9.49
N GLN A 447 19.53 -23.16 -10.36
CA GLN A 447 20.20 -24.04 -11.32
C GLN A 447 21.10 -25.07 -10.62
N ALA A 448 21.46 -26.15 -11.32
CA ALA A 448 22.38 -27.15 -10.81
C ALA A 448 23.74 -26.51 -10.44
N GLY A 449 24.30 -26.92 -9.30
CA GLY A 449 25.51 -26.33 -8.72
C GLY A 449 25.21 -25.43 -7.51
N SER A 450 26.15 -24.54 -7.19
CA SER A 450 26.00 -23.57 -6.10
C SER A 450 25.66 -22.20 -6.66
N CYS A 451 24.62 -21.57 -6.14
CA CYS A 451 24.24 -20.21 -6.48
C CYS A 451 24.16 -19.34 -5.21
N ASP A 452 24.81 -18.20 -5.26
CA ASP A 452 24.81 -17.23 -4.17
C ASP A 452 23.63 -16.26 -4.31
N ALA A 453 23.10 -15.86 -3.16
CA ALA A 453 22.01 -14.90 -3.01
C ALA A 453 22.44 -13.74 -2.11
N GLY A 454 22.23 -12.50 -2.56
CA GLY A 454 22.62 -11.30 -1.83
C GLY A 454 22.58 -10.03 -2.70
N GLN A 455 23.08 -8.92 -2.16
CA GLN A 455 23.03 -7.61 -2.84
C GLN A 455 24.00 -7.48 -4.02
N ALA A 456 25.14 -8.19 -3.98
CA ALA A 456 26.17 -8.05 -4.99
C ALA A 456 25.66 -8.48 -6.39
N ALA A 457 26.02 -7.70 -7.42
CA ALA A 457 25.66 -7.99 -8.81
C ALA A 457 26.30 -9.27 -9.36
N SER A 458 27.33 -9.79 -8.68
CA SER A 458 27.98 -11.08 -8.99
C SER A 458 27.16 -12.30 -8.54
N ASN A 459 26.13 -12.10 -7.71
CA ASN A 459 25.27 -13.18 -7.27
C ASN A 459 24.33 -13.66 -8.37
N ALA A 460 24.05 -14.95 -8.37
CA ALA A 460 23.03 -15.54 -9.24
C ALA A 460 21.61 -15.10 -8.85
N ILE A 461 21.37 -14.93 -7.55
CA ILE A 461 20.10 -14.42 -7.01
C ILE A 461 20.36 -13.05 -6.40
N ILE A 462 20.11 -12.00 -7.19
CA ILE A 462 20.26 -10.62 -6.73
C ILE A 462 19.06 -10.29 -5.85
N LEU A 463 19.33 -10.08 -4.57
CA LEU A 463 18.36 -9.69 -3.56
C LEU A 463 18.70 -8.28 -3.09
N GLN A 464 17.70 -7.41 -3.09
CA GLN A 464 17.83 -6.07 -2.54
C GLN A 464 16.78 -5.91 -1.46
N GLY A 465 17.17 -5.29 -0.36
CA GLY A 465 16.30 -5.10 0.79
C GLY A 465 17.11 -4.97 2.07
N LEU A 466 16.44 -4.45 3.08
CA LEU A 466 17.00 -4.16 4.39
C LEU A 466 17.54 -5.43 5.07
N GLY A 467 18.77 -5.39 5.57
CA GLY A 467 19.43 -6.53 6.23
C GLY A 467 19.85 -7.67 5.30
N ILE A 468 19.82 -7.46 3.97
CA ILE A 468 20.45 -8.37 3.01
C ILE A 468 21.92 -7.96 2.86
N SER A 469 22.83 -8.92 2.91
CA SER A 469 24.27 -8.66 2.74
C SER A 469 24.70 -8.89 1.29
N ASP A 470 25.91 -8.44 0.93
CA ASP A 470 26.49 -8.67 -0.40
C ASP A 470 26.42 -10.14 -0.82
N LYS A 471 26.78 -11.04 0.09
CA LYS A 471 26.59 -12.50 -0.06
C LYS A 471 25.91 -13.01 1.20
N HIS A 472 24.60 -13.23 1.11
CA HIS A 472 23.73 -13.44 2.27
C HIS A 472 23.45 -14.93 2.52
N ALA A 473 23.16 -15.70 1.48
CA ALA A 473 22.98 -17.15 1.56
C ALA A 473 23.47 -17.85 0.28
N SER A 474 23.90 -19.11 0.37
CA SER A 474 24.15 -19.96 -0.80
C SER A 474 23.11 -21.06 -0.89
N PHE A 475 22.54 -21.23 -2.08
CA PHE A 475 21.70 -22.37 -2.43
C PHE A 475 22.53 -23.38 -3.23
N THR A 476 22.60 -24.62 -2.76
CA THR A 476 23.29 -25.71 -3.47
C THR A 476 22.26 -26.68 -4.01
N ASN A 477 22.22 -26.87 -5.32
CA ASN A 477 21.40 -27.85 -6.01
C ASN A 477 22.29 -28.97 -6.55
N SER A 478 22.28 -30.12 -5.87
CA SER A 478 23.03 -31.33 -6.24
C SER A 478 22.21 -32.57 -5.90
N ASP A 479 22.33 -33.63 -6.70
CA ASP A 479 21.68 -34.93 -6.46
C ASP A 479 20.16 -34.86 -6.25
N GLY A 480 19.49 -33.96 -6.98
CA GLY A 480 18.04 -33.75 -6.84
C GLY A 480 17.62 -33.20 -5.47
N LYS A 481 18.51 -32.48 -4.79
CA LYS A 481 18.25 -31.85 -3.48
C LYS A 481 18.75 -30.42 -3.50
N VAL A 482 17.97 -29.51 -2.91
CA VAL A 482 18.38 -28.13 -2.68
C VAL A 482 18.67 -27.91 -1.21
N MET A 483 19.83 -27.33 -0.92
CA MET A 483 20.29 -26.97 0.42
C MET A 483 20.47 -25.45 0.49
N VAL A 484 20.12 -24.82 1.61
CA VAL A 484 20.41 -23.41 1.88
C VAL A 484 21.44 -23.30 3.00
N THR A 485 22.42 -22.41 2.83
CA THR A 485 23.48 -22.15 3.81
C THR A 485 23.58 -20.64 4.05
N PRO A 486 23.35 -20.16 5.29
CA PRO A 486 23.58 -18.76 5.63
C PRO A 486 25.07 -18.39 5.58
N HIS A 487 25.38 -17.15 5.20
CA HIS A 487 26.75 -16.62 5.30
C HIS A 487 26.97 -15.84 6.59
N GLY A 488 27.99 -16.21 7.36
CA GLY A 488 28.36 -15.50 8.60
C GLY A 488 27.19 -15.37 9.59
N LYS A 489 26.83 -14.14 9.93
CA LYS A 489 25.70 -13.83 10.84
C LYS A 489 24.42 -13.40 10.10
N CYS A 490 24.31 -13.69 8.80
CA CYS A 490 23.14 -13.35 8.01
C CYS A 490 21.87 -14.03 8.53
N LYS A 491 20.78 -13.27 8.61
CA LYS A 491 19.47 -13.74 9.07
C LYS A 491 18.79 -14.56 7.97
N VAL A 492 18.77 -15.87 8.13
CA VAL A 492 18.03 -16.80 7.27
C VAL A 492 17.08 -17.59 8.14
N ILE A 493 15.79 -17.57 7.80
CA ILE A 493 14.73 -18.27 8.52
C ILE A 493 14.11 -19.29 7.57
N VAL A 494 13.94 -20.52 8.03
CA VAL A 494 13.23 -21.58 7.32
C VAL A 494 12.11 -22.10 8.20
N ASN A 495 10.87 -22.03 7.69
CA ASN A 495 9.66 -22.47 8.38
C ASN A 495 9.49 -21.82 9.77
N GLY A 496 9.73 -20.50 9.84
CA GLY A 496 9.67 -19.70 11.08
C GLY A 496 10.92 -19.79 11.97
N VAL A 497 11.81 -20.75 11.75
CA VAL A 497 12.98 -20.99 12.62
C VAL A 497 14.26 -20.41 11.99
N PRO A 498 15.03 -19.57 12.71
CA PRO A 498 16.33 -19.11 12.25
C PRO A 498 17.31 -20.27 12.12
N ILE A 499 18.03 -20.33 11.00
CA ILE A 499 19.04 -21.35 10.75
C ILE A 499 20.45 -20.74 10.79
N THR A 500 21.41 -21.51 11.30
CA THR A 500 22.85 -21.15 11.32
C THR A 500 23.71 -22.13 10.52
N THR A 501 23.15 -23.29 10.19
CA THR A 501 23.84 -24.38 9.49
C THR A 501 23.16 -24.72 8.18
N LYS A 502 23.88 -25.45 7.33
CA LYS A 502 23.38 -25.93 6.03
C LYS A 502 22.13 -26.79 6.20
N THR A 503 21.01 -26.33 5.64
CA THR A 503 19.68 -26.92 5.86
C THR A 503 19.09 -27.41 4.54
N LYS A 504 18.48 -28.61 4.54
CA LYS A 504 17.81 -29.17 3.36
C LYS A 504 16.44 -28.55 3.19
N LEU A 505 16.16 -28.05 1.99
CA LEU A 505 14.84 -27.55 1.62
C LEU A 505 13.94 -28.67 1.10
N ARG A 506 12.65 -28.57 1.42
CA ARG A 506 11.55 -29.41 0.94
C ARG A 506 10.52 -28.53 0.24
N HIS A 507 9.81 -29.09 -0.74
CA HIS A 507 8.76 -28.37 -1.43
C HIS A 507 7.80 -27.67 -0.43
N LEU A 508 7.52 -26.39 -0.68
CA LEU A 508 6.69 -25.50 0.14
C LEU A 508 7.33 -25.04 1.46
N ASP A 509 8.65 -25.15 1.59
CA ASP A 509 9.35 -24.47 2.68
C ASP A 509 9.26 -22.95 2.55
N ARG A 510 9.00 -22.29 3.69
CA ARG A 510 8.88 -20.83 3.80
C ARG A 510 10.24 -20.28 4.21
N ILE A 511 10.81 -19.42 3.37
CA ILE A 511 12.15 -18.87 3.57
C ILE A 511 12.03 -17.37 3.76
N ILE A 512 12.63 -16.83 4.82
CA ILE A 512 12.80 -15.38 4.99
C ILE A 512 14.29 -15.09 4.99
N LEU A 513 14.71 -14.18 4.11
CA LEU A 513 16.07 -13.69 3.99
C LEU A 513 16.13 -12.23 4.48
N GLY A 514 17.17 -11.88 5.21
CA GLY A 514 17.34 -10.55 5.80
C GLY A 514 16.27 -10.25 6.85
N SER A 515 15.79 -9.00 6.87
CA SER A 515 14.77 -8.59 7.85
C SER A 515 13.40 -9.19 7.56
N ASN A 516 13.01 -9.26 6.28
CA ASN A 516 11.63 -9.53 5.89
C ASN A 516 11.40 -9.97 4.44
N SER A 517 12.45 -10.35 3.68
CA SER A 517 12.25 -10.80 2.30
C SER A 517 11.76 -12.25 2.28
N ALA A 518 10.45 -12.44 2.13
CA ALA A 518 9.77 -13.73 2.18
C ALA A 518 9.69 -14.42 0.80
N TYR A 519 9.98 -15.72 0.79
CA TYR A 519 9.96 -16.58 -0.39
C TYR A 519 9.39 -17.96 -0.07
N LEU A 520 8.55 -18.48 -0.96
CA LEU A 520 8.10 -19.87 -0.95
C LEU A 520 9.01 -20.69 -1.87
N TYR A 521 9.59 -21.77 -1.35
CA TYR A 521 10.43 -22.66 -2.15
C TYR A 521 9.58 -23.70 -2.91
N ILE A 522 9.68 -23.67 -4.24
CA ILE A 522 9.06 -24.62 -5.15
C ILE A 522 10.09 -25.66 -5.55
N GLY A 523 9.84 -26.92 -5.13
CA GLY A 523 10.76 -28.03 -5.29
C GLY A 523 10.85 -28.57 -6.72
N PHE A 524 11.47 -29.74 -6.86
CA PHE A 524 11.61 -30.41 -8.17
C PHE A 524 10.24 -30.80 -8.73
N PRO A 525 10.09 -30.94 -10.06
CA PRO A 525 8.81 -31.33 -10.66
C PRO A 525 8.19 -32.60 -10.08
N SER A 526 9.03 -33.56 -9.65
CA SER A 526 8.62 -34.81 -9.00
C SER A 526 8.04 -34.64 -7.60
N GLU A 527 8.31 -33.51 -6.94
CA GLU A 527 7.85 -33.20 -5.57
C GLU A 527 6.53 -32.41 -5.56
N ARG A 528 6.06 -31.95 -6.73
CA ARG A 528 4.93 -31.03 -6.85
C ARG A 528 3.60 -31.79 -6.92
N GLY A 529 2.66 -31.42 -6.07
CA GLY A 529 1.28 -31.93 -6.09
C GLY A 529 0.28 -30.96 -6.72
N SER A 530 -1.00 -31.25 -6.57
CA SER A 530 -2.12 -30.33 -6.87
C SER A 530 -2.41 -29.39 -5.69
N GLU A 531 -1.37 -28.87 -5.06
CA GLU A 531 -1.47 -28.09 -3.83
C GLU A 531 -1.89 -26.65 -4.11
N ASP A 532 -2.74 -26.10 -3.24
CA ASP A 532 -3.18 -24.71 -3.35
C ASP A 532 -2.11 -23.78 -2.78
N LEU A 533 -1.27 -23.22 -3.66
CA LEU A 533 -0.23 -22.25 -3.31
C LEU A 533 -0.79 -20.97 -2.67
N SER A 534 -2.07 -20.65 -2.90
CA SER A 534 -2.68 -19.43 -2.37
C SER A 534 -2.85 -19.44 -0.84
N ARG A 535 -2.70 -20.62 -0.20
CA ARG A 535 -2.69 -20.78 1.26
C ARG A 535 -1.44 -20.19 1.91
N PHE A 536 -0.31 -20.14 1.20
CA PHE A 536 0.97 -19.66 1.72
C PHE A 536 1.12 -18.16 1.49
N ASP A 537 0.22 -17.37 2.06
CA ASP A 537 0.28 -15.93 1.97
C ASP A 537 1.25 -15.33 2.99
N TYR A 538 1.48 -14.02 2.88
CA TYR A 538 2.40 -13.32 3.75
C TYR A 538 2.00 -13.41 5.24
N ASP A 539 0.70 -13.36 5.54
CA ASP A 539 0.21 -13.46 6.92
C ASP A 539 0.53 -14.85 7.51
N PHE A 540 0.45 -15.92 6.72
CA PHE A 540 0.86 -17.27 7.12
C PHE A 540 2.35 -17.32 7.54
N PHE A 541 3.24 -16.70 6.77
CA PHE A 541 4.67 -16.65 7.10
C PHE A 541 4.92 -15.93 8.42
N GLN A 542 4.23 -14.80 8.64
CA GLN A 542 4.39 -14.02 9.89
C GLN A 542 3.81 -14.76 11.09
N LEU A 543 2.69 -15.46 10.93
CA LEU A 543 2.10 -16.31 11.98
C LEU A 543 3.05 -17.42 12.41
N GLU A 544 3.67 -18.09 11.44
CA GLU A 544 4.64 -19.16 11.70
C GLU A 544 5.88 -18.65 12.43
N ARG A 545 6.40 -17.49 12.02
CA ARG A 545 7.52 -16.84 12.70
C ARG A 545 7.16 -16.42 14.13
N ALA A 546 5.98 -15.83 14.34
CA ALA A 546 5.52 -15.47 15.68
C ALA A 546 5.39 -16.69 16.60
N ALA A 547 4.90 -17.82 16.07
CA ALA A 547 4.81 -19.07 16.79
C ALA A 547 6.20 -19.62 17.18
N ALA A 548 7.19 -19.50 16.29
CA ALA A 548 8.58 -19.91 16.56
C ALA A 548 9.28 -19.04 17.61
N GLU A 549 8.94 -17.73 17.69
CA GLU A 549 9.35 -16.84 18.78
C GLU A 549 8.59 -17.12 20.09
N GLY A 550 7.71 -18.13 20.09
CA GLY A 550 6.99 -18.58 21.27
C GLY A 550 5.75 -17.76 21.59
N VAL A 551 5.24 -16.96 20.66
CA VAL A 551 4.01 -16.16 20.79
C VAL A 551 2.85 -16.97 20.19
N SER A 552 1.93 -17.44 21.03
CA SER A 552 0.72 -18.15 20.60
C SER A 552 -0.53 -17.50 21.20
N VAL A 553 -1.66 -17.69 20.51
CA VAL A 553 -2.99 -17.24 21.00
C VAL A 553 -3.26 -17.80 22.40
N ASP A 554 -2.87 -19.07 22.63
CA ASP A 554 -3.06 -19.75 23.92
C ASP A 554 -2.23 -19.11 25.04
N LYS A 555 -0.96 -18.72 24.78
CA LYS A 555 -0.14 -18.02 25.78
C LYS A 555 -0.65 -16.61 26.08
N LEU A 556 -1.23 -15.93 25.10
CA LEU A 556 -1.87 -14.61 25.31
C LEU A 556 -3.24 -14.72 26.01
N GLY A 557 -3.87 -15.90 25.97
CA GLY A 557 -5.18 -16.22 26.56
C GLY A 557 -5.14 -16.95 27.91
N ALA A 558 -3.99 -17.48 28.35
CA ALA A 558 -3.82 -18.37 29.51
C ALA A 558 -4.01 -17.73 30.91
N LEU A 559 -4.91 -16.74 31.05
CA LEU A 559 -5.40 -16.26 32.35
C LEU A 559 -6.82 -16.78 32.67
N HIS A 560 -7.50 -17.42 31.72
CA HIS A 560 -8.77 -18.09 31.96
C HIS A 560 -8.67 -19.56 31.55
N GLY A 561 -8.64 -20.46 32.54
CA GLY A 561 -8.66 -21.90 32.32
C GLY A 561 -9.97 -22.34 31.67
N GLY A 562 -9.86 -23.19 30.65
CA GLY A 562 -10.99 -23.87 30.02
C GLY A 562 -10.95 -23.82 28.49
N ASP A 563 -11.23 -24.96 27.88
CA ASP A 563 -11.23 -25.27 26.45
C ASP A 563 -12.31 -24.48 25.67
N VAL A 564 -12.13 -23.16 25.55
CA VAL A 564 -13.07 -22.22 24.95
C VAL A 564 -12.35 -21.37 23.90
N LYS A 565 -12.98 -21.20 22.73
CA LYS A 565 -12.55 -20.29 21.66
C LYS A 565 -11.94 -19.01 22.24
N ALA A 566 -10.69 -18.71 21.84
CA ALA A 566 -9.98 -17.53 22.29
C ALA A 566 -10.82 -16.24 22.14
N ASP A 567 -10.78 -15.40 23.18
CA ASP A 567 -11.48 -14.12 23.22
C ASP A 567 -11.17 -13.28 21.96
N PRO A 568 -12.18 -12.71 21.27
CA PRO A 568 -11.98 -11.85 20.10
C PRO A 568 -10.98 -10.70 20.31
N SER A 569 -10.90 -10.16 21.53
CA SER A 569 -9.93 -9.12 21.90
C SER A 569 -8.48 -9.65 21.90
N VAL A 570 -8.25 -10.87 22.41
CA VAL A 570 -6.94 -11.54 22.40
C VAL A 570 -6.51 -11.86 20.97
N LEU A 571 -7.43 -12.32 20.14
CA LEU A 571 -7.17 -12.57 18.72
C LEU A 571 -6.83 -11.30 17.94
N ALA A 572 -7.50 -10.18 18.23
CA ALA A 572 -7.20 -8.90 17.61
C ALA A 572 -5.79 -8.38 17.96
N VAL A 573 -5.40 -8.54 19.23
CA VAL A 573 -4.05 -8.19 19.73
C VAL A 573 -2.99 -9.06 19.09
N PHE A 574 -3.23 -10.37 19.00
CA PHE A 574 -2.30 -11.29 18.34
C PHE A 574 -2.10 -10.93 16.87
N GLN A 575 -3.15 -10.58 16.13
CA GLN A 575 -3.02 -10.12 14.75
C GLN A 575 -2.24 -8.82 14.63
N ASP A 576 -2.46 -7.88 15.55
CA ASP A 576 -1.71 -6.63 15.58
C ASP A 576 -0.22 -6.88 15.86
N TYR A 577 0.09 -7.84 16.75
CA TYR A 577 1.45 -8.29 17.02
C TYR A 577 2.12 -8.86 15.77
N VAL A 578 1.48 -9.82 15.10
CA VAL A 578 1.98 -10.47 13.88
C VAL A 578 2.28 -9.45 12.77
N LYS A 579 1.46 -8.39 12.64
CA LYS A 579 1.67 -7.33 11.66
C LYS A 579 2.79 -6.36 12.01
N LEU A 580 3.00 -6.09 13.31
CA LEU A 580 4.03 -5.16 13.76
C LEU A 580 5.42 -5.79 13.81
N MET A 581 5.49 -7.12 14.01
CA MET A 581 6.75 -7.85 14.13
C MET A 581 7.73 -7.62 12.97
N PRO A 582 7.34 -7.75 11.69
CA PRO A 582 8.24 -7.44 10.58
C PRO A 582 8.66 -5.97 10.56
N LEU A 583 7.75 -5.04 10.88
CA LEU A 583 8.04 -3.60 10.90
C LEU A 583 9.06 -3.24 11.99
N VAL A 584 8.98 -3.87 13.17
CA VAL A 584 9.95 -3.69 14.26
C VAL A 584 11.30 -4.29 13.90
N ALA A 585 11.33 -5.44 13.23
CA ALA A 585 12.56 -6.02 12.72
C ALA A 585 13.26 -5.09 11.71
N GLU A 586 12.48 -4.48 10.81
CA GLU A 586 12.97 -3.49 9.85
C GLU A 586 13.49 -2.22 10.55
N ALA A 587 12.74 -1.66 11.48
CA ALA A 587 13.16 -0.44 12.17
C ALA A 587 14.45 -0.64 13.00
N ASN A 588 14.61 -1.81 13.62
CA ASN A 588 15.86 -2.21 14.28
C ASN A 588 17.03 -2.30 13.29
N GLN A 589 16.81 -2.92 12.13
CA GLN A 589 17.85 -3.08 11.12
C GLN A 589 18.28 -1.72 10.53
N MET A 590 17.34 -0.79 10.28
CA MET A 590 17.67 0.59 9.90
C MET A 590 18.48 1.30 10.98
N SER A 591 18.12 1.12 12.26
CA SER A 591 18.86 1.71 13.38
C SER A 591 20.29 1.18 13.48
N GLU A 592 20.49 -0.10 13.21
CA GLU A 592 21.82 -0.75 13.19
C GLU A 592 22.68 -0.23 12.05
N GLU A 593 22.17 -0.20 10.82
CA GLU A 593 22.92 0.25 9.64
C GLU A 593 23.24 1.75 9.67
N LEU A 594 22.35 2.58 10.22
CA LEU A 594 22.57 4.02 10.41
C LEU A 594 23.36 4.36 11.69
N GLY A 595 23.72 3.37 12.51
CA GLY A 595 24.45 3.59 13.75
C GLY A 595 23.69 4.40 14.82
N LYS A 596 22.35 4.37 14.81
CA LYS A 596 21.49 5.18 15.71
C LYS A 596 21.37 4.61 17.14
N GLY A 597 21.73 3.34 17.34
CA GLY A 597 21.81 2.73 18.67
C GLY A 597 20.48 2.45 19.37
N LEU A 598 19.34 2.50 18.67
CA LEU A 598 18.04 2.12 19.22
C LEU A 598 17.79 0.61 19.09
N LYS A 599 17.08 0.07 20.08
CA LYS A 599 16.49 -1.26 20.05
C LYS A 599 14.99 -1.14 20.29
N MET A 600 14.19 -1.71 19.41
CA MET A 600 12.73 -1.73 19.47
C MET A 600 12.24 -3.15 19.71
N GLU A 601 11.31 -3.33 20.65
CA GLU A 601 10.78 -4.63 21.05
C GLU A 601 9.26 -4.54 21.20
N LEU A 602 8.53 -5.52 20.66
CA LEU A 602 7.09 -5.58 20.86
C LEU A 602 6.77 -6.06 22.27
N LYS A 603 5.86 -5.37 22.93
CA LYS A 603 5.31 -5.72 24.23
C LYS A 603 3.79 -5.74 24.15
N VAL A 604 3.18 -6.67 24.87
CA VAL A 604 1.72 -6.70 25.03
C VAL A 604 1.45 -6.10 26.40
N LYS A 605 0.83 -4.93 26.43
CA LYS A 605 0.43 -4.30 27.68
C LYS A 605 -0.79 -5.03 28.22
N ASN A 606 -0.59 -5.88 29.22
CA ASN A 606 -1.66 -6.33 30.10
C ASN A 606 -1.90 -5.20 31.10
N LEU A 607 -2.97 -4.43 30.93
CA LEU A 607 -3.40 -3.60 32.05
C LEU A 607 -4.03 -4.52 33.08
N ALA A 608 -3.31 -4.79 34.16
CA ALA A 608 -3.94 -5.29 35.37
C ALA A 608 -4.95 -4.24 35.84
N SER A 609 -6.16 -4.69 36.16
CA SER A 609 -7.29 -3.92 36.72
C SER A 609 -8.25 -3.35 35.68
N SER A 610 -9.53 -3.70 35.84
CA SER A 610 -10.66 -2.94 35.31
C SER A 610 -10.53 -1.45 35.63
N ASP A 611 -11.04 -0.57 34.76
CA ASP A 611 -11.17 0.83 35.12
C ASP A 611 -12.08 1.01 36.36
N SER A 612 -12.13 2.21 36.94
CA SER A 612 -12.99 2.53 38.08
C SER A 612 -14.51 2.32 37.82
N ARG A 613 -14.88 1.93 36.60
CA ARG A 613 -16.25 1.62 36.15
C ARG A 613 -16.45 0.15 35.82
N GLY A 614 -15.47 -0.73 36.05
CA GLY A 614 -15.59 -2.17 35.84
C GLY A 614 -15.46 -2.62 34.39
N TYR A 615 -14.98 -1.77 33.48
CA TYR A 615 -14.67 -2.19 32.11
C TYR A 615 -13.26 -2.80 32.05
N ASP A 616 -13.16 -4.01 31.51
CA ASP A 616 -11.87 -4.63 31.20
C ASP A 616 -11.06 -3.73 30.26
N LEU A 617 -9.85 -3.36 30.70
CA LEU A 617 -8.93 -2.59 29.88
C LEU A 617 -8.46 -3.47 28.73
N GLN A 618 -8.71 -3.02 27.50
CA GLN A 618 -8.35 -3.75 26.28
C GLN A 618 -6.83 -3.98 26.25
N LYS A 619 -6.43 -5.25 26.05
CA LYS A 619 -5.03 -5.61 25.76
C LYS A 619 -4.58 -4.82 24.53
N GLU A 620 -3.41 -4.19 24.59
CA GLU A 620 -2.85 -3.40 23.48
C GLU A 620 -1.39 -3.80 23.22
N VAL A 621 -1.01 -3.83 21.93
CA VAL A 621 0.39 -4.01 21.53
C VAL A 621 1.11 -2.66 21.53
N THR A 622 2.20 -2.57 22.27
CA THR A 622 3.09 -1.40 22.33
C THR A 622 4.49 -1.77 21.87
N VAL A 623 5.30 -0.76 21.58
CA VAL A 623 6.71 -0.92 21.18
C VAL A 623 7.58 -0.27 22.25
N LYS A 624 8.35 -1.08 22.97
CA LYS A 624 9.40 -0.62 23.87
C LYS A 624 10.61 -0.22 23.02
N VAL A 625 11.06 1.02 23.14
CA VAL A 625 12.21 1.56 22.44
C VAL A 625 13.28 1.88 23.48
N THR A 626 14.48 1.34 23.31
CA THR A 626 15.60 1.51 24.23
C THR A 626 16.80 2.04 23.47
N ASN A 627 17.33 3.17 23.91
CA ASN A 627 18.62 3.65 23.44
C ASN A 627 19.73 2.89 24.19
N ARG A 628 20.58 2.15 23.47
CA ARG A 628 21.64 1.33 24.08
C ARG A 628 22.79 2.14 24.67
N GLN A 629 22.94 3.39 24.25
CA GLN A 629 24.03 4.28 24.70
C GLN A 629 23.60 5.11 25.92
N THR A 630 22.40 5.69 25.89
CA THR A 630 21.90 6.55 26.97
C THR A 630 21.07 5.80 28.02
N HIS A 631 20.74 4.53 27.77
CA HIS A 631 19.82 3.72 28.57
C HIS A 631 18.40 4.30 28.71
N GLN A 632 18.03 5.30 27.90
CA GLN A 632 16.68 5.86 27.87
C GLN A 632 15.70 4.86 27.26
N VAL A 633 14.49 4.82 27.81
CA VAL A 633 13.41 3.93 27.39
C VAL A 633 12.15 4.73 27.08
N TRP A 634 11.55 4.47 25.92
CA TRP A 634 10.24 4.99 25.52
C TRP A 634 9.27 3.85 25.28
N ILE A 635 7.98 4.08 25.55
CA ILE A 635 6.90 3.17 25.18
C ILE A 635 6.06 3.84 24.11
N TRP A 636 6.19 3.39 22.87
CA TRP A 636 5.39 3.89 21.76
C TRP A 636 4.12 3.06 21.61
N SER A 637 2.99 3.74 21.40
CA SER A 637 1.79 3.07 20.92
C SER A 637 2.05 2.49 19.52
N LYS A 638 1.22 1.53 19.11
CA LYS A 638 1.21 1.00 17.74
C LYS A 638 1.19 2.12 16.69
N ALA A 639 0.35 3.14 16.89
CA ALA A 639 0.19 4.22 15.93
C ALA A 639 1.45 5.11 15.85
N LYS A 640 2.01 5.53 17.00
CA LYS A 640 3.25 6.31 17.05
C LYS A 640 4.40 5.57 16.35
N PHE A 641 4.55 4.28 16.62
CA PHE A 641 5.59 3.45 16.00
C PHE A 641 5.43 3.36 14.47
N ILE A 642 4.24 3.03 13.94
CA ILE A 642 4.04 2.90 12.49
C ILE A 642 4.40 4.20 11.77
N ASN A 643 4.09 5.35 12.36
CA ASN A 643 4.41 6.66 11.81
C ASN A 643 5.91 6.92 11.80
N ARG A 644 6.57 6.72 12.95
CA ARG A 644 8.02 6.87 13.07
C ARG A 644 8.77 5.93 12.15
N LYS A 645 8.32 4.67 12.03
CA LYS A 645 8.89 3.69 11.10
C LYS A 645 8.89 4.21 9.66
N PHE A 646 7.82 4.87 9.22
CA PHE A 646 7.79 5.47 7.89
C PHE A 646 8.83 6.58 7.72
N LEU A 647 8.95 7.48 8.70
CA LEU A 647 9.96 8.53 8.65
C LEU A 647 11.39 7.95 8.65
N MET A 648 11.60 6.85 9.40
CA MET A 648 12.86 6.09 9.37
C MET A 648 13.14 5.53 7.97
N GLU A 649 12.14 5.00 7.26
CA GLU A 649 12.30 4.50 5.88
C GLU A 649 12.66 5.60 4.90
N GLU A 650 11.99 6.76 4.97
CA GLU A 650 12.32 7.91 4.12
C GLU A 650 13.75 8.40 4.38
N PHE A 651 14.13 8.50 5.66
CA PHE A 651 15.47 8.89 6.08
C PHE A 651 16.53 7.88 5.61
N TYR A 652 16.25 6.58 5.74
CA TYR A 652 17.13 5.51 5.27
C TYR A 652 17.25 5.50 3.73
N GLN A 653 16.17 5.79 3.00
CA GLN A 653 16.22 5.91 1.54
C GLN A 653 17.15 7.05 1.08
N ARG A 654 17.11 8.20 1.76
CA ARG A 654 18.03 9.33 1.49
C ARG A 654 19.48 8.95 1.75
N PHE A 655 19.73 8.19 2.83
CA PHE A 655 21.05 7.63 3.11
C PHE A 655 21.53 6.69 1.99
N LEU A 656 20.67 5.81 1.48
CA LEU A 656 21.01 4.93 0.34
C LEU A 656 21.29 5.71 -0.96
N ASP A 657 20.58 6.82 -1.17
CA ASP A 657 20.79 7.68 -2.34
C ASP A 657 22.05 8.55 -2.22
N GLY A 658 22.80 8.44 -1.11
CA GLY A 658 24.03 9.17 -0.85
C GLY A 658 23.81 10.63 -0.45
N GLU A 659 22.59 11.00 -0.05
CA GLU A 659 22.31 12.33 0.49
C GLU A 659 22.86 12.50 1.91
N ASP A 660 23.12 13.75 2.30
CA ASP A 660 23.59 14.06 3.64
C ASP A 660 22.55 13.64 4.70
N SER A 661 22.98 12.78 5.62
CA SER A 661 22.14 12.20 6.68
C SER A 661 22.07 13.10 7.91
N HIS A 662 22.77 14.23 7.93
CA HIS A 662 22.65 15.19 9.01
C HIS A 662 21.32 15.94 8.96
N VAL A 663 20.49 15.68 9.97
CA VAL A 663 19.24 16.41 10.25
C VAL A 663 19.32 17.00 11.65
N ALA A 664 18.57 18.07 11.89
CA ALA A 664 18.40 18.59 13.24
C ALA A 664 17.87 17.46 14.14
N GLN A 665 18.27 17.44 15.41
CA GLN A 665 17.88 16.38 16.36
C GLN A 665 16.36 16.19 16.42
N GLU A 666 15.63 17.29 16.35
CA GLU A 666 14.18 17.30 16.33
C GLU A 666 13.59 16.67 15.06
N ASP A 667 14.29 16.69 13.93
CA ASP A 667 13.86 16.08 12.67
C ASP A 667 14.39 14.66 12.48
N ASP A 668 15.15 14.13 13.45
CA ASP A 668 15.64 12.75 13.45
C ASP A 668 14.52 11.77 13.85
N PRO A 669 14.08 10.87 12.95
CA PRO A 669 13.02 9.93 13.27
C PRO A 669 13.40 8.90 14.33
N PHE A 670 14.70 8.76 14.63
CA PHE A 670 15.26 7.90 15.69
C PHE A 670 15.41 8.64 17.04
N TRP A 671 14.91 9.86 17.17
CA TRP A 671 14.97 10.60 18.43
C TRP A 671 13.58 10.97 18.94
N ASP A 672 13.35 10.86 20.24
CA ASP A 672 12.10 11.23 20.91
C ASP A 672 12.46 11.94 22.23
N PRO A 673 11.86 13.08 22.57
CA PRO A 673 12.10 13.71 23.86
C PRO A 673 11.69 12.80 25.01
N VAL A 674 12.37 12.89 26.14
CA VAL A 674 11.96 12.23 27.38
C VAL A 674 10.84 13.06 28.00
N GLU A 675 9.61 12.57 27.89
CA GLU A 675 8.44 13.19 28.50
C GLU A 675 8.25 12.65 29.93
N VAL A 676 7.78 13.49 30.85
CA VAL A 676 7.40 13.06 32.20
C VAL A 676 6.10 12.26 32.08
N ILE A 677 6.16 10.96 32.40
CA ILE A 677 5.01 10.05 32.32
C ILE A 677 4.50 9.79 33.74
N HIS A 678 3.18 9.95 33.94
CA HIS A 678 2.52 9.53 35.17
C HIS A 678 2.46 8.00 35.24
N LEU A 679 3.26 7.39 36.11
CA LEU A 679 3.33 5.93 36.25
C LEU A 679 2.16 5.37 37.08
N GLY A 680 1.66 6.11 38.06
CA GLY A 680 0.60 5.66 38.95
C GLY A 680 0.34 6.63 40.11
N SER A 681 -0.72 6.33 40.88
CA SER A 681 -1.09 7.08 42.07
C SER A 681 -1.23 6.12 43.24
N ALA A 682 -0.52 6.39 44.34
CA ALA A 682 -0.68 5.66 45.60
C ALA A 682 -1.54 6.48 46.56
N HIS A 683 -2.48 5.83 47.24
CA HIS A 683 -3.27 6.45 48.29
C HIS A 683 -2.66 6.12 49.64
N ILE A 684 -2.21 7.14 50.37
CA ILE A 684 -1.62 6.97 51.68
C ILE A 684 -2.64 7.32 52.76
N TRP A 685 -2.91 6.38 53.67
CA TRP A 685 -3.85 6.57 54.77
C TRP A 685 -3.17 7.28 55.94
N LEU A 686 -3.48 8.57 56.11
CA LEU A 686 -2.84 9.44 57.09
C LEU A 686 -3.31 9.24 58.54
N GLN A 687 -4.23 8.29 58.79
CA GLN A 687 -4.83 8.09 60.12
C GLN A 687 -3.76 7.77 61.20
N SER A 688 -2.71 7.04 60.84
CA SER A 688 -1.59 6.70 61.73
C SER A 688 -0.87 7.95 62.29
N LEU A 689 -0.87 9.05 61.54
CA LEU A 689 -0.27 10.31 61.97
C LEU A 689 -1.10 11.03 63.03
N ALA A 690 -2.43 10.85 63.04
CA ALA A 690 -3.30 11.40 64.09
C ALA A 690 -2.94 10.83 65.48
N TYR A 691 -2.38 9.61 65.50
CA TYR A 691 -1.91 8.93 66.71
C TYR A 691 -0.41 9.13 66.97
N CYS A 692 0.26 10.04 66.24
CA CYS A 692 1.72 10.25 66.31
C CYS A 692 2.55 8.98 66.09
N MET A 693 2.04 8.02 65.32
CA MET A 693 2.76 6.81 64.97
C MET A 693 3.54 7.01 63.67
N LYS A 694 4.72 6.40 63.59
CA LYS A 694 5.47 6.30 62.34
C LYS A 694 4.67 5.46 61.35
N PHE A 695 4.67 5.87 60.09
CA PHE A 695 4.07 5.11 59.00
C PHE A 695 5.15 4.75 58.00
N GLU A 696 5.24 3.46 57.68
CA GLU A 696 6.13 2.91 56.68
C GLU A 696 5.27 2.07 55.75
N ASP A 697 5.37 2.34 54.46
CA ASP A 697 4.68 1.60 53.43
C ASP A 697 5.61 1.44 52.22
N GLN A 698 5.35 0.44 51.40
CA GLN A 698 6.13 0.18 50.21
C GLN A 698 5.19 -0.11 49.04
N VAL A 699 5.46 0.54 47.92
CA VAL A 699 4.70 0.32 46.69
C VAL A 699 5.63 -0.23 45.63
N GLU A 700 5.39 -1.47 45.24
CA GLU A 700 6.13 -2.13 44.16
C GLU A 700 5.72 -1.55 42.80
N PHE A 701 6.70 -1.11 42.02
CA PHE A 701 6.54 -0.78 40.61
C PHE A 701 6.75 -2.03 39.79
N LEU A 702 5.66 -2.54 39.23
CA LEU A 702 5.70 -3.67 38.31
C LEU A 702 5.90 -3.17 36.88
N ASN A 703 6.73 -3.87 36.12
CA ASN A 703 6.91 -3.63 34.71
C ASN A 703 5.79 -4.27 33.87
N CYS A 704 5.87 -4.11 32.54
CA CYS A 704 4.85 -4.65 31.63
C CYS A 704 4.71 -6.18 31.65
N ASP A 705 5.71 -6.88 32.18
CA ASP A 705 5.73 -8.34 32.30
C ASP A 705 5.27 -8.80 33.71
N GLY A 706 4.86 -7.86 34.58
CA GLY A 706 4.42 -8.13 35.95
C GLY A 706 5.57 -8.38 36.93
N LEU A 707 6.81 -8.06 36.56
CA LEU A 707 7.99 -8.19 37.40
C LEU A 707 8.29 -6.88 38.11
N GLU A 708 8.71 -6.94 39.36
CA GLU A 708 9.16 -5.80 40.14
C GLU A 708 10.38 -5.14 39.47
N GLU A 709 10.25 -3.85 39.12
CA GLU A 709 11.31 -3.01 38.55
C GLU A 709 11.86 -2.00 39.56
N ALA A 710 11.05 -1.58 40.54
CA ALA A 710 11.46 -0.71 41.63
C ALA A 710 10.51 -0.84 42.82
N VAL A 711 10.94 -0.39 44.00
CA VAL A 711 10.08 -0.29 45.19
C VAL A 711 10.11 1.14 45.69
N LEU A 712 8.93 1.76 45.78
CA LEU A 712 8.76 3.05 46.40
C LEU A 712 8.64 2.89 47.91
N HIS A 713 9.68 3.22 48.64
CA HIS A 713 9.59 3.28 50.09
C HIS A 713 8.99 4.63 50.52
N ILE A 714 7.86 4.56 51.23
CA ILE A 714 7.13 5.71 51.75
C ILE A 714 7.29 5.73 53.25
N HIS A 715 8.06 6.68 53.76
CA HIS A 715 8.23 6.91 55.18
C HIS A 715 7.58 8.22 55.58
N MET A 716 6.73 8.18 56.61
CA MET A 716 6.09 9.35 57.16
C MET A 716 6.32 9.39 58.66
N VAL A 717 6.87 10.50 59.13
CA VAL A 717 7.25 10.70 60.53
C VAL A 717 6.71 12.03 61.05
N PRO A 718 6.22 12.07 62.30
CA PRO A 718 5.92 13.33 62.98
C PRO A 718 7.16 14.22 63.08
N CYS A 719 7.08 15.48 62.65
CA CYS A 719 8.16 16.46 62.83
C CYS A 719 7.69 17.75 63.50
N SER A 720 8.59 18.57 64.03
CA SER A 720 8.26 19.92 64.52
C SER A 720 7.81 20.85 63.37
N PRO A 721 7.22 22.02 63.68
CA PRO A 721 7.04 23.10 62.70
C PRO A 721 8.32 23.56 61.99
N THR A 722 9.49 23.21 62.52
CA THR A 722 10.81 23.50 61.93
C THR A 722 11.39 22.33 61.13
N GLY A 723 10.64 21.24 60.94
CA GLY A 723 11.06 20.06 60.15
C GLY A 723 12.00 19.11 60.88
N GLN A 724 12.22 19.29 62.19
CA GLN A 724 13.07 18.40 62.99
C GLN A 724 12.27 17.20 63.51
N TRP A 725 12.92 16.05 63.64
CA TRP A 725 12.29 14.82 64.12
C TRP A 725 11.88 14.98 65.59
N VAL A 726 10.60 14.84 65.91
CA VAL A 726 10.07 15.13 67.25
C VAL A 726 9.28 13.95 67.82
N SER A 727 9.59 13.56 69.06
CA SER A 727 8.73 12.71 69.90
C SER A 727 7.52 13.51 70.39
N PRO A 728 6.36 12.88 70.64
CA PRO A 728 5.03 13.38 70.34
C PRO A 728 4.69 14.73 70.99
N SER A 729 4.84 15.83 70.24
CA SER A 729 4.04 17.05 70.40
C SER A 729 4.09 17.91 69.13
N GLN A 730 2.96 17.89 68.41
CA GLN A 730 2.62 18.62 67.17
C GLN A 730 3.40 18.23 65.89
N PRO A 731 2.77 17.48 64.97
CA PRO A 731 3.40 17.05 63.72
C PRO A 731 3.26 18.10 62.58
N CYS A 732 4.36 18.38 61.90
CA CYS A 732 4.41 18.69 60.47
C CYS A 732 4.86 17.44 59.69
N LEU A 733 4.74 17.48 58.36
CA LEU A 733 4.93 16.35 57.45
C LEU A 733 6.28 16.45 56.71
N VAL A 734 7.06 15.37 56.68
CA VAL A 734 8.21 15.22 55.78
C VAL A 734 8.03 13.94 54.96
N LEU A 735 8.07 14.06 53.63
CA LEU A 735 8.07 12.92 52.71
C LEU A 735 9.52 12.64 52.29
N GLY A 736 10.03 11.47 52.64
CA GLY A 736 11.31 10.95 52.16
C GLY A 736 11.09 9.97 51.01
N LEU A 737 11.80 10.17 49.90
CA LEU A 737 11.87 9.24 48.77
C LEU A 737 13.33 8.74 48.69
N SER A 738 13.56 7.45 48.86
CA SER A 738 14.85 6.80 48.60
C SER A 738 14.68 5.79 47.48
N ASN A 739 15.60 5.83 46.52
CA ASN A 739 15.63 4.96 45.34
C ASN A 739 16.59 3.79 45.55
#